data_AF-W4JQJ9-F1
#
_entry.id   AF-W4JQJ9-F1
#
_cell.length_a   1.000
_cell.length_b   1.000
_cell.length_c   1.000
_cell.angle_alpha   90.00
_cell.angle_beta   90.00
_cell.angle_gamma   90.00
#
_symmetry.space_group_name_H-M   'P 1'
#
loop_
_entity.id
_entity.type
_entity.pdbx_description
1 polymer ?
#
loop_
_entity_poly.entity_id
_entity_poly.type
_entity_poly.pdbx_seq_one_letter_code
_entity_poly.pdbx_strand_id
1 'polypeptide(L)'
;MTSQSTRIKITGLKLASTSSSLSFHSPFAFAVPSPSVLQSGRVTRVYITFQQSLRGRYQDRLEIAFEDIGLGQRFIIVRALKAIVGSKADYEALKPVSPYVPRKTTRRSPETEVLPGDPPPATNAIKWVVSLPVAPIPESISSVLFAGSVSEIIAQLKRTVLPPHLNATTYSRHFQSLIWIEENQMENDLHIYDMDDAVLDRHGIYYYLKVPGLAEKRPSVITGDSILVQRHGSDRGKWFEGRVHFVRREEVGLKFHYSFPNAERGQLYNVRFKLNRFPLRRQHQTLVTAFTPERIFFPIRQHIFAKPRNTPFSLYNSNLVNNAPQLDAVTSIVKSSPGSVPFIVFGPPGTGKTVTIVESILQIIHANPQARILACAPSNSAADLIASKLISLGARKLFRFYAPSRTQENVPDALLPFTYRNIDGLFSSPEMPFLRRYSVIVSTCVSASFAHGIGVPRGHFSHIFVDEAGHATEPEVMIAIKTIADLNTNIVLSGDPKQLGPIIRSAVARDLQLDISYLERLMNREIYDTKSGHGITIVKLTKNYRSHKSILKYPNERFYANELEPCADKKTTDFFLGSSLLASGRFPIVFHAMSGQDDREASSPSFFNVEEILQVKDYVVQLRADRRFRVSDHDIGIIAPYHAQCRRISKALSGVADDIKVGSVEEFQGQERKVIIISTVRSSREFVAYDLRHTLGFVANPRRFNVAVTRAQALLIVVGDPYVLSLDPLWRSFLNYVHINQGWKGIPIPWDPREPVRDSGGYDAELRELGLADMNDFTRRMESLTLENVDDVNEADANVDRPWRDVE
;
A
#
# COMPACT_ATOMS: atom_id res chain seq x y z
N MET A 1 -24.06 -34.05 -63.51
CA MET A 1 -24.12 -32.98 -62.49
C MET A 1 -22.78 -32.28 -62.46
N THR A 2 -22.64 -31.22 -63.24
CA THR A 2 -21.47 -30.33 -63.27
C THR A 2 -21.40 -29.54 -61.97
N SER A 3 -20.30 -29.65 -61.21
CA SER A 3 -20.13 -28.90 -59.97
C SER A 3 -20.16 -27.41 -60.28
N GLN A 4 -21.16 -26.69 -59.78
CA GLN A 4 -21.11 -25.23 -59.75
C GLN A 4 -19.90 -24.85 -58.89
N SER A 5 -18.82 -24.40 -59.53
CA SER A 5 -17.69 -23.83 -58.81
C SER A 5 -18.18 -22.51 -58.21
N THR A 6 -18.52 -22.48 -56.93
CA THR A 6 -18.72 -21.24 -56.18
C THR A 6 -17.44 -20.41 -56.33
N ARG A 7 -17.51 -19.31 -57.08
CA ARG A 7 -16.39 -18.40 -57.29
C ARG A 7 -16.42 -17.37 -56.17
N ILE A 8 -15.85 -17.72 -55.02
CA ILE A 8 -15.68 -16.79 -53.90
C ILE A 8 -14.53 -15.84 -54.24
N LYS A 9 -14.73 -14.53 -54.07
CA LYS A 9 -13.73 -13.49 -54.30
C LYS A 9 -13.44 -12.73 -53.01
N ILE A 10 -12.17 -12.44 -52.77
CA ILE A 10 -11.75 -11.49 -51.72
C ILE A 10 -12.01 -10.07 -52.24
N THR A 11 -12.89 -9.34 -51.57
CA THR A 11 -13.30 -7.98 -51.95
C THR A 11 -12.63 -6.89 -51.13
N GLY A 12 -12.09 -7.23 -49.95
CA GLY A 12 -11.38 -6.28 -49.11
C GLY A 12 -10.55 -6.98 -48.04
N LEU A 13 -9.42 -6.36 -47.70
CA LEU A 13 -8.64 -6.65 -46.51
C LEU A 13 -8.43 -5.33 -45.78
N LYS A 14 -8.64 -5.34 -44.47
CA LYS A 14 -8.35 -4.20 -43.60
C LYS A 14 -7.99 -4.65 -42.21
N LEU A 15 -7.29 -3.80 -41.48
CA LEU A 15 -7.01 -3.97 -40.07
C LEU A 15 -8.03 -3.16 -39.26
N ALA A 16 -8.53 -3.70 -38.16
CA ALA A 16 -9.52 -3.00 -37.34
C ALA A 16 -8.99 -1.63 -36.86
N SER A 17 -7.68 -1.53 -36.58
CA SER A 17 -7.01 -0.29 -36.18
C SER A 17 -7.03 0.81 -37.25
N THR A 18 -7.26 0.47 -38.52
CA THR A 18 -7.33 1.44 -39.64
C THR A 18 -8.71 2.06 -39.83
N SER A 19 -9.73 1.52 -39.15
CA SER A 19 -11.13 2.00 -39.24
C SER A 19 -11.59 2.82 -38.03
N SER A 20 -10.85 2.84 -36.93
CA SER A 20 -11.19 3.66 -35.76
C SER A 20 -10.77 5.12 -35.96
N SER A 21 -11.58 6.06 -35.46
CA SER A 21 -11.28 7.50 -35.44
C SER A 21 -10.02 7.87 -34.64
N LEU A 22 -9.59 6.98 -33.74
CA LEU A 22 -8.27 7.00 -33.13
C LEU A 22 -7.28 6.41 -34.14
N SER A 23 -6.37 7.24 -34.67
CA SER A 23 -5.36 6.83 -35.64
C SER A 23 -4.35 5.85 -35.03
N PHE A 24 -4.72 4.58 -34.87
CA PHE A 24 -3.80 3.54 -34.42
C PHE A 24 -2.95 3.08 -35.60
N HIS A 25 -1.69 3.48 -35.65
CA HIS A 25 -0.72 2.84 -36.54
C HIS A 25 -0.52 1.40 -36.09
N SER A 26 -1.07 0.45 -36.86
CA SER A 26 -0.81 -0.97 -36.66
C SER A 26 0.64 -1.27 -37.02
N PRO A 27 1.37 -2.02 -36.18
CA PRO A 27 2.66 -2.59 -36.56
C PRO A 27 2.51 -3.77 -37.54
N PHE A 28 1.28 -4.21 -37.80
CA PHE A 28 0.94 -5.21 -38.81
C PHE A 28 0.66 -4.53 -40.14
N ALA A 29 1.17 -5.12 -41.21
CA ALA A 29 0.81 -4.81 -42.58
C ALA A 29 0.41 -6.11 -43.29
N PHE A 30 -0.37 -6.00 -44.36
CA PHE A 30 -0.77 -7.15 -45.16
C PHE A 30 -0.53 -6.88 -46.64
N ALA A 31 -0.20 -7.93 -47.38
CA ALA A 31 -0.17 -7.89 -48.84
C ALA A 31 -1.51 -8.39 -49.40
N VAL A 32 -2.05 -7.69 -50.40
CA VAL A 32 -3.28 -8.12 -51.08
C VAL A 32 -2.98 -9.38 -51.89
N PRO A 33 -3.72 -10.48 -51.68
CA PRO A 33 -3.50 -11.73 -52.42
C PRO A 33 -3.88 -11.54 -53.90
N SER A 34 -3.04 -12.08 -54.79
CA SER A 34 -3.29 -12.16 -56.24
C SER A 34 -3.08 -13.61 -56.70
N PRO A 35 -4.07 -14.25 -57.38
CA PRO A 35 -5.37 -13.72 -57.75
C PRO A 35 -6.36 -13.63 -56.57
N SER A 36 -7.28 -12.67 -56.62
CA SER A 36 -8.30 -12.42 -55.57
C SER A 36 -9.52 -13.35 -55.64
N VAL A 37 -9.67 -14.12 -56.72
CA VAL A 37 -10.73 -15.13 -56.89
C VAL A 37 -10.21 -16.48 -56.40
N LEU A 38 -10.88 -17.04 -55.41
CA LEU A 38 -10.55 -18.33 -54.82
C LEU A 38 -11.02 -19.47 -55.73
N GLN A 39 -10.16 -20.47 -55.90
CA GLN A 39 -10.47 -21.70 -56.63
C GLN A 39 -10.51 -22.87 -55.66
N SER A 40 -11.58 -23.68 -55.72
CA SER A 40 -11.70 -24.87 -54.89
C SER A 40 -10.48 -25.78 -55.06
N GLY A 41 -9.91 -26.24 -53.94
CA GLY A 41 -8.71 -27.08 -53.92
C GLY A 41 -7.37 -26.34 -54.10
N ARG A 42 -7.35 -25.03 -54.35
CA ARG A 42 -6.12 -24.21 -54.40
C ARG A 42 -5.97 -23.34 -53.15
N VAL A 43 -4.76 -23.31 -52.60
CA VAL A 43 -4.41 -22.51 -51.42
C VAL A 43 -4.07 -21.08 -51.86
N THR A 44 -4.84 -20.10 -51.37
CA THR A 44 -4.50 -18.66 -51.48
C THR A 44 -3.86 -18.20 -50.18
N ARG A 45 -2.68 -17.56 -50.27
CA ARG A 45 -1.94 -17.06 -49.09
C ARG A 45 -2.11 -15.55 -48.95
N VAL A 46 -2.42 -15.11 -47.73
CA VAL A 46 -2.34 -13.71 -47.33
C VAL A 46 -1.07 -13.55 -46.52
N TYR A 47 -0.14 -12.70 -46.98
CA TYR A 47 1.10 -12.44 -46.26
C TYR A 47 0.89 -11.29 -45.28
N ILE A 48 1.29 -11.52 -44.04
CA ILE A 48 1.22 -10.54 -42.95
C ILE A 48 2.64 -10.24 -42.54
N THR A 49 3.01 -8.97 -42.57
CA THR A 49 4.32 -8.48 -42.14
C THR A 49 4.14 -7.76 -40.82
N PHE A 50 5.01 -8.04 -39.86
CA PHE A 50 5.05 -7.34 -38.59
C PHE A 50 6.41 -6.67 -38.44
N GLN A 51 6.43 -5.35 -38.18
CA GLN A 51 7.67 -4.59 -38.03
C GLN A 51 7.60 -3.72 -36.77
N GLN A 52 8.39 -4.10 -35.76
CA GLN A 52 8.48 -3.37 -34.50
C GLN A 52 9.79 -3.70 -33.78
N SER A 53 10.48 -2.68 -33.28
CA SER A 53 11.70 -2.81 -32.48
C SER A 53 11.46 -2.66 -30.98
N LEU A 54 10.33 -2.06 -30.59
CA LEU A 54 9.96 -1.85 -29.20
C LEU A 54 9.42 -3.14 -28.57
N ARG A 55 9.78 -3.37 -27.30
CA ARG A 55 9.25 -4.49 -26.52
C ARG A 55 7.77 -4.26 -26.20
N GLY A 56 7.01 -5.35 -26.18
CA GLY A 56 5.60 -5.31 -25.81
C GLY A 56 4.77 -6.36 -26.54
N ARG A 57 3.46 -6.37 -26.23
CA ARG A 57 2.46 -7.15 -26.93
C ARG A 57 1.69 -6.26 -27.90
N TYR A 58 1.55 -6.73 -29.13
CA TYR A 58 0.84 -6.04 -30.20
C TYR A 58 -0.29 -6.95 -30.69
N GLN A 59 -1.49 -6.40 -30.73
CA GLN A 59 -2.68 -7.12 -31.19
C GLN A 59 -3.46 -6.28 -32.18
N ASP A 60 -4.01 -6.94 -33.19
CA ASP A 60 -4.92 -6.34 -34.17
C ASP A 60 -5.89 -7.40 -34.71
N ARG A 61 -6.89 -6.99 -35.48
CA ARG A 61 -7.84 -7.88 -36.13
C ARG A 61 -7.79 -7.65 -37.64
N LEU A 62 -7.44 -8.70 -38.38
CA LEU A 62 -7.52 -8.71 -39.84
C LEU A 62 -8.94 -9.09 -40.25
N GLU A 63 -9.65 -8.16 -40.87
CA GLU A 63 -10.95 -8.38 -41.48
C GLU A 63 -10.75 -8.69 -42.97
N ILE A 64 -11.21 -9.86 -43.39
CA ILE A 64 -11.17 -10.32 -44.78
C ILE A 64 -12.60 -10.41 -45.29
N ALA A 65 -12.96 -9.54 -46.23
CA ALA A 65 -14.27 -9.53 -46.86
C ALA A 65 -14.28 -10.43 -48.10
N PHE A 66 -15.32 -11.25 -48.21
CA PHE A 66 -15.55 -12.16 -49.31
C PHE A 66 -16.90 -11.88 -49.96
N GLU A 67 -17.00 -12.18 -51.26
CA GLU A 67 -18.23 -12.15 -52.03
C GLU A 67 -18.35 -13.47 -52.81
N ASP A 68 -19.46 -14.16 -52.63
CA ASP A 68 -19.83 -15.28 -53.49
C ASP A 68 -20.44 -14.72 -54.77
N ILE A 69 -19.71 -14.82 -55.88
CA ILE A 69 -20.16 -14.29 -57.18
C ILE A 69 -21.41 -15.03 -57.70
N GLY A 70 -21.61 -16.29 -57.30
CA GLY A 70 -22.76 -17.09 -57.72
C GLY A 70 -24.04 -16.78 -56.95
N LEU A 71 -23.92 -16.45 -55.65
CA LEU A 71 -25.05 -16.18 -54.76
C LEU A 71 -25.30 -14.67 -54.52
N GLY A 72 -24.38 -13.80 -54.93
CA GLY A 72 -24.44 -12.36 -54.64
C GLY A 72 -24.32 -12.01 -53.15
N GLN A 73 -23.89 -12.98 -52.32
CA GLN A 73 -23.80 -12.83 -50.87
C GLN A 73 -22.40 -12.40 -50.45
N ARG A 74 -22.32 -11.55 -49.43
CA ARG A 74 -21.07 -11.09 -48.82
C ARG A 74 -20.95 -11.60 -47.40
N PHE A 75 -19.74 -12.00 -47.02
CA PHE A 75 -19.42 -12.41 -45.66
C PHE A 75 -18.00 -11.96 -45.28
N ILE A 76 -17.73 -11.84 -43.99
CA ILE A 76 -16.43 -11.39 -43.47
C ILE A 76 -15.86 -12.48 -42.56
N ILE A 77 -14.57 -12.79 -42.73
CA ILE A 77 -13.83 -13.61 -41.78
C ILE A 77 -12.85 -12.70 -41.04
N VAL A 78 -12.92 -12.74 -39.71
CA VAL A 78 -11.97 -12.02 -38.85
C VAL A 78 -10.92 -12.99 -38.30
N ARG A 79 -9.67 -12.54 -38.30
CA ARG A 79 -8.53 -13.24 -37.69
C ARG A 79 -7.82 -12.32 -36.72
N ALA A 80 -7.64 -12.79 -35.48
CA ALA A 80 -6.83 -12.08 -34.51
C ALA A 80 -5.34 -12.24 -34.85
N LEU A 81 -4.64 -11.11 -34.92
CA LEU A 81 -3.19 -11.04 -35.07
C LEU A 81 -2.58 -10.72 -33.71
N LYS A 82 -1.59 -11.50 -33.30
CA LYS A 82 -0.87 -11.32 -32.03
C LYS A 82 0.63 -11.46 -32.26
N ALA A 83 1.40 -10.49 -31.79
CA ALA A 83 2.86 -10.52 -31.81
C ALA A 83 3.41 -10.06 -30.46
N ILE A 84 4.48 -10.72 -29.99
CA ILE A 84 5.17 -10.39 -28.75
C ILE A 84 6.63 -10.13 -29.10
N VAL A 85 7.13 -8.95 -28.72
CA VAL A 85 8.53 -8.56 -28.96
C VAL A 85 9.29 -8.60 -27.63
N GLY A 86 10.23 -9.53 -27.51
CA GLY A 86 11.01 -9.72 -26.28
C GLY A 86 11.90 -10.97 -26.31
N SER A 87 12.60 -11.22 -25.20
CA SER A 87 13.39 -12.44 -25.01
C SER A 87 12.47 -13.64 -24.76
N LYS A 88 12.51 -14.62 -25.66
CA LYS A 88 11.71 -15.84 -25.53
C LYS A 88 12.07 -16.62 -24.25
N ALA A 89 13.35 -16.72 -23.92
CA ALA A 89 13.82 -17.44 -22.73
C ALA A 89 13.31 -16.79 -21.44
N ASP A 90 13.39 -15.45 -21.33
CA ASP A 90 12.91 -14.75 -20.14
C ASP A 90 11.38 -14.80 -20.02
N TYR A 91 10.65 -14.72 -21.14
CA TYR A 91 9.20 -14.86 -21.15
C TYR A 91 8.76 -16.23 -20.63
N GLU A 92 9.38 -17.30 -21.13
CA GLU A 92 9.10 -18.67 -20.69
C GLU A 92 9.38 -18.88 -19.19
N ALA A 93 10.36 -18.16 -18.63
CA ALA A 93 10.69 -18.22 -17.20
C ALA A 93 9.72 -17.44 -16.29
N LEU A 94 8.99 -16.45 -16.83
CA LEU A 94 8.17 -15.51 -16.06
C LEU A 94 6.66 -15.63 -16.30
N LYS A 95 6.23 -16.29 -17.38
CA LYS A 95 4.83 -16.51 -17.74
C LYS A 95 4.03 -17.19 -16.61
N PRO A 96 2.69 -17.07 -16.60
CA PRO A 96 1.85 -17.79 -15.63
C PRO A 96 2.12 -19.30 -15.69
N VAL A 97 2.30 -19.93 -14.53
CA VAL A 97 2.51 -21.40 -14.46
C VAL A 97 1.19 -22.15 -14.69
N SER A 98 0.08 -21.57 -14.23
CA SER A 98 -1.27 -22.12 -14.41
C SER A 98 -2.33 -21.00 -14.49
N PRO A 99 -3.50 -21.22 -15.10
CA PRO A 99 -4.61 -20.27 -15.11
C PRO A 99 -5.08 -19.90 -13.70
N TYR A 100 -5.68 -18.72 -13.55
CA TYR A 100 -6.28 -18.28 -12.29
C TYR A 100 -7.58 -19.04 -12.00
N VAL A 101 -7.71 -19.54 -10.77
CA VAL A 101 -8.91 -20.17 -10.21
C VAL A 101 -9.15 -19.54 -8.83
N PRO A 102 -10.28 -18.84 -8.62
CA PRO A 102 -10.61 -18.26 -7.31
C PRO A 102 -10.57 -19.30 -6.19
N ARG A 103 -10.03 -18.94 -5.02
CA ARG A 103 -10.08 -19.83 -3.84
C ARG A 103 -11.53 -20.04 -3.44
N LYS A 104 -11.94 -21.30 -3.28
CA LYS A 104 -13.23 -21.63 -2.66
C LYS A 104 -13.12 -21.36 -1.16
N THR A 105 -14.04 -20.56 -0.63
CA THR A 105 -14.16 -20.38 0.82
C THR A 105 -14.71 -21.65 1.45
N THR A 106 -14.01 -22.18 2.43
CA THR A 106 -14.50 -23.28 3.26
C THR A 106 -15.69 -22.80 4.10
N ARG A 107 -16.57 -23.69 4.58
CA ARG A 107 -17.58 -23.30 5.58
C ARG A 107 -17.03 -23.56 6.97
N ARG A 108 -16.86 -22.51 7.79
CA ARG A 108 -16.51 -22.66 9.21
C ARG A 108 -17.66 -23.32 9.97
N SER A 109 -17.41 -24.51 10.50
CA SER A 109 -18.23 -25.13 11.54
C SER A 109 -17.99 -24.45 12.91
N PRO A 110 -18.95 -24.50 13.84
CA PRO A 110 -18.78 -23.94 15.19
C PRO A 110 -17.56 -24.50 15.91
N GLU A 111 -16.91 -23.66 16.70
CA GLU A 111 -15.76 -24.01 17.55
C GLU A 111 -16.27 -24.21 18.97
N THR A 112 -16.75 -25.42 19.27
CA THR A 112 -17.42 -25.71 20.55
C THR A 112 -16.44 -26.01 21.69
N GLU A 113 -15.33 -26.69 21.40
CA GLU A 113 -14.26 -27.00 22.35
C GLU A 113 -12.93 -26.62 21.72
N VAL A 114 -12.27 -25.57 22.21
CA VAL A 114 -10.91 -25.19 21.78
C VAL A 114 -9.95 -25.42 22.93
N LEU A 115 -9.04 -26.39 22.76
CA LEU A 115 -7.98 -26.66 23.73
C LEU A 115 -6.81 -25.69 23.50
N PRO A 116 -6.45 -24.84 24.47
CA PRO A 116 -5.45 -23.80 24.29
C PRO A 116 -4.05 -24.40 24.10
N GLY A 117 -3.28 -23.80 23.19
CA GLY A 117 -1.88 -24.18 22.96
C GLY A 117 -0.94 -23.55 23.96
N ASP A 118 0.23 -24.17 24.13
CA ASP A 118 1.34 -23.60 24.91
C ASP A 118 1.85 -22.32 24.24
N PRO A 119 1.78 -21.13 24.86
CA PRO A 119 2.21 -19.89 24.23
C PRO A 119 3.75 -19.76 24.18
N PRO A 120 4.31 -19.01 23.22
CA PRO A 120 5.76 -18.80 23.15
C PRO A 120 6.25 -17.92 24.32
N PRO A 121 7.53 -18.05 24.73
CA PRO A 121 8.11 -17.27 25.85
C PRO A 121 7.91 -15.75 25.74
N ALA A 122 7.87 -15.22 24.51
CA ALA A 122 7.61 -13.80 24.21
C ALA A 122 6.32 -13.26 24.84
N THR A 123 5.28 -14.10 25.03
CA THR A 123 4.02 -13.68 25.65
C THR A 123 4.15 -13.29 27.12
N ASN A 124 5.13 -13.86 27.83
CA ASN A 124 5.40 -13.61 29.24
C ASN A 124 6.59 -12.67 29.48
N ALA A 125 7.17 -12.11 28.42
CA ALA A 125 8.38 -11.30 28.51
C ALA A 125 8.16 -9.99 29.31
N ILE A 126 6.94 -9.47 29.38
CA ILE A 126 6.58 -8.24 30.09
C ILE A 126 5.65 -8.58 31.25
N LYS A 127 5.97 -8.06 32.44
CA LYS A 127 5.11 -8.18 33.62
C LYS A 127 4.01 -7.12 33.58
N TRP A 128 2.84 -7.52 33.09
CA TRP A 128 1.66 -6.67 33.01
C TRP A 128 0.98 -6.53 34.38
N VAL A 129 0.62 -5.31 34.75
CA VAL A 129 -0.16 -5.00 35.96
C VAL A 129 -1.62 -4.70 35.61
N VAL A 130 -1.87 -4.19 34.41
CA VAL A 130 -3.23 -3.90 33.90
C VAL A 130 -3.67 -5.01 32.96
N SER A 131 -4.81 -5.62 33.26
CA SER A 131 -5.43 -6.65 32.41
C SER A 131 -5.96 -6.03 31.10
N LEU A 132 -5.78 -6.77 30.00
CA LEU A 132 -6.28 -6.39 28.68
C LEU A 132 -7.71 -6.95 28.49
N PRO A 133 -8.75 -6.10 28.34
CA PRO A 133 -10.12 -6.59 28.11
C PRO A 133 -10.24 -7.44 26.83
N VAL A 134 -11.20 -8.36 26.81
CA VAL A 134 -11.46 -9.25 25.66
C VAL A 134 -12.13 -8.51 24.51
N ALA A 135 -13.02 -7.55 24.83
CA ALA A 135 -13.77 -6.71 23.89
C ALA A 135 -14.42 -7.52 22.73
N PRO A 136 -15.35 -8.46 23.00
CA PRO A 136 -16.02 -9.23 21.95
C PRO A 136 -16.85 -8.31 21.04
N ILE A 137 -17.01 -8.72 19.78
CA ILE A 137 -17.89 -8.03 18.82
C ILE A 137 -19.34 -8.13 19.34
N PRO A 138 -20.06 -7.01 19.53
CA PRO A 138 -21.45 -7.02 19.98
C PRO A 138 -22.38 -7.67 18.95
N GLU A 139 -23.39 -8.41 19.42
CA GLU A 139 -24.42 -9.04 18.55
C GLU A 139 -25.18 -8.01 17.70
N SER A 140 -25.35 -6.80 18.23
CA SER A 140 -25.98 -5.68 17.51
C SER A 140 -25.19 -5.20 16.29
N ILE A 141 -23.89 -5.49 16.23
CA ILE A 141 -23.03 -5.22 15.07
C ILE A 141 -22.95 -6.46 14.18
N SER A 142 -22.62 -7.62 14.76
CA SER A 142 -22.40 -8.83 13.98
C SER A 142 -23.64 -9.24 13.19
N SER A 143 -24.86 -9.09 13.73
CA SER A 143 -26.11 -9.41 13.02
C SER A 143 -26.35 -8.54 11.78
N VAL A 144 -25.83 -7.31 11.75
CA VAL A 144 -26.02 -6.37 10.63
C VAL A 144 -25.01 -6.60 9.51
N LEU A 145 -23.78 -7.02 9.84
CA LEU A 145 -22.69 -7.14 8.87
C LEU A 145 -22.87 -8.28 7.85
N PHE A 146 -23.83 -9.18 8.04
CA PHE A 146 -24.11 -10.30 7.13
C PHE A 146 -25.32 -10.07 6.20
N ALA A 147 -25.97 -8.90 6.26
CA ALA A 147 -27.23 -8.64 5.56
C ALA A 147 -27.13 -7.46 4.57
N GLY A 148 -27.10 -7.77 3.27
CA GLY A 148 -27.30 -6.78 2.20
C GLY A 148 -26.02 -6.17 1.62
N SER A 149 -26.21 -5.13 0.80
CA SER A 149 -25.15 -4.32 0.19
C SER A 149 -24.46 -3.40 1.21
N VAL A 150 -23.25 -2.90 0.89
CA VAL A 150 -22.48 -1.97 1.75
C VAL A 150 -23.32 -0.77 2.20
N SER A 151 -24.10 -0.19 1.27
CA SER A 151 -24.96 0.97 1.54
C SER A 151 -26.08 0.67 2.55
N GLU A 152 -26.69 -0.52 2.47
CA GLU A 152 -27.76 -0.94 3.39
C GLU A 152 -27.22 -1.20 4.79
N ILE A 153 -26.06 -1.88 4.88
CA ILE A 153 -25.35 -2.12 6.14
C ILE A 153 -25.04 -0.79 6.83
N ILE A 154 -24.50 0.19 6.10
CA ILE A 154 -24.18 1.52 6.64
C ILE A 154 -25.43 2.23 7.15
N ALA A 155 -26.53 2.21 6.39
CA ALA A 155 -27.78 2.87 6.78
C ALA A 155 -28.33 2.26 8.09
N GLN A 156 -28.29 0.93 8.22
CA GLN A 156 -28.73 0.25 9.43
C GLN A 156 -27.82 0.56 10.62
N LEU A 157 -26.50 0.48 10.46
CA LEU A 157 -25.53 0.79 11.53
C LEU A 157 -25.68 2.23 12.04
N LYS A 158 -25.90 3.21 11.14
CA LYS A 158 -26.17 4.61 11.52
C LYS A 158 -27.44 4.77 12.34
N ARG A 159 -28.45 3.95 12.10
CA ARG A 159 -29.74 3.99 12.82
C ARG A 159 -29.69 3.28 14.17
N THR A 160 -28.97 2.17 14.29
CA THR A 160 -29.08 1.26 15.45
C THR A 160 -27.85 1.25 16.36
N VAL A 161 -26.65 1.53 15.84
CA VAL A 161 -25.39 1.34 16.58
C VAL A 161 -24.63 2.64 16.77
N LEU A 162 -24.45 3.42 15.70
CA LEU A 162 -23.61 4.61 15.74
C LEU A 162 -24.32 5.80 16.39
N PRO A 163 -23.59 6.62 17.16
CA PRO A 163 -24.16 7.87 17.68
C PRO A 163 -24.45 8.87 16.54
N PRO A 164 -25.47 9.73 16.67
CA PRO A 164 -25.86 10.68 15.63
C PRO A 164 -24.81 11.78 15.39
N HIS A 165 -24.02 12.11 16.42
CA HIS A 165 -22.97 13.11 16.38
C HIS A 165 -21.71 12.57 17.03
N LEU A 166 -20.55 12.95 16.48
CA LEU A 166 -19.23 12.65 17.03
C LEU A 166 -18.74 13.84 17.88
N ASN A 167 -18.68 13.64 19.20
CA ASN A 167 -18.23 14.62 20.19
C ASN A 167 -17.50 13.92 21.35
N ALA A 168 -17.07 14.65 22.39
CA ALA A 168 -16.26 14.08 23.47
C ALA A 168 -16.95 12.95 24.25
N THR A 169 -18.30 12.96 24.34
CA THR A 169 -19.06 11.93 25.07
C THR A 169 -19.36 10.71 24.20
N THR A 170 -19.56 10.90 22.90
CA THR A 170 -19.87 9.81 21.95
C THR A 170 -18.64 9.20 21.29
N TYR A 171 -17.48 9.85 21.42
CA TYR A 171 -16.20 9.48 20.81
C TYR A 171 -15.86 7.99 20.95
N SER A 172 -15.85 7.50 22.18
CA SER A 172 -15.47 6.12 22.48
C SER A 172 -16.42 5.12 21.82
N ARG A 173 -17.73 5.34 21.92
CA ARG A 173 -18.74 4.46 21.33
C ARG A 173 -18.61 4.44 19.81
N HIS A 174 -18.44 5.60 19.18
CA HIS A 174 -18.29 5.71 17.72
C HIS A 174 -17.12 4.86 17.22
N PHE A 175 -15.91 5.09 17.75
CA PHE A 175 -14.73 4.39 17.28
C PHE A 175 -14.68 2.91 17.70
N GLN A 176 -15.24 2.53 18.85
CA GLN A 176 -15.36 1.10 19.20
C GLN A 176 -16.20 0.35 18.17
N SER A 177 -17.32 0.93 17.72
CA SER A 177 -18.14 0.33 16.66
C SER A 177 -17.37 0.15 15.36
N LEU A 178 -16.59 1.16 14.94
CA LEU A 178 -15.79 1.06 13.71
C LEU A 178 -14.68 0.00 13.81
N ILE A 179 -14.02 -0.12 14.97
CA ILE A 179 -13.00 -1.15 15.19
C ILE A 179 -13.62 -2.55 15.10
N TRP A 180 -14.80 -2.78 15.68
CA TRP A 180 -15.47 -4.08 15.58
C TRP A 180 -15.91 -4.42 14.14
N ILE A 181 -16.32 -3.42 13.35
CA ILE A 181 -16.65 -3.60 11.94
C ILE A 181 -15.41 -3.98 11.13
N GLU A 182 -14.28 -3.30 11.38
CA GLU A 182 -13.00 -3.64 10.76
C GLU A 182 -12.51 -5.03 11.19
N GLU A 183 -12.61 -5.35 12.48
CA GLU A 183 -12.25 -6.66 13.04
C GLU A 183 -13.00 -7.80 12.34
N ASN A 184 -14.31 -7.64 12.12
CA ASN A 184 -15.11 -8.64 11.42
C ASN A 184 -14.63 -8.87 9.98
N GLN A 185 -14.32 -7.80 9.24
CA GLN A 185 -13.77 -7.94 7.90
C GLN A 185 -12.39 -8.60 7.93
N MET A 186 -11.51 -8.23 8.87
CA MET A 186 -10.20 -8.86 9.04
C MET A 186 -10.32 -10.37 9.32
N GLU A 187 -11.29 -10.80 10.13
CA GLU A 187 -11.56 -12.23 10.38
C GLU A 187 -12.07 -12.96 9.13
N ASN A 188 -12.97 -12.33 8.37
CA ASN A 188 -13.47 -12.88 7.10
C ASN A 188 -12.36 -12.98 6.05
N ASP A 189 -11.47 -11.99 6.00
CA ASP A 189 -10.34 -11.98 5.07
C ASP A 189 -9.26 -13.00 5.44
N LEU A 190 -9.18 -13.44 6.70
CA LEU A 190 -8.32 -14.56 7.09
C LEU A 190 -8.92 -15.92 6.71
N HIS A 191 -10.24 -16.02 6.63
CA HIS A 191 -10.95 -17.25 6.32
C HIS A 191 -10.60 -17.82 4.94
N ILE A 192 -10.25 -16.98 3.96
CA ILE A 192 -9.81 -17.44 2.62
C ILE A 192 -8.49 -18.23 2.64
N TYR A 193 -7.77 -18.19 3.75
CA TYR A 193 -6.52 -18.91 3.94
C TYR A 193 -6.69 -20.21 4.72
N ASP A 194 -7.88 -20.50 5.27
CA ASP A 194 -8.16 -21.77 5.92
C ASP A 194 -7.86 -22.93 4.96
N MET A 195 -7.32 -24.02 5.50
CA MET A 195 -6.84 -25.16 4.71
C MET A 195 -7.58 -26.42 5.16
N ASP A 196 -8.15 -27.14 4.21
CA ASP A 196 -8.56 -28.52 4.42
C ASP A 196 -7.41 -29.46 4.02
N ASP A 197 -7.38 -30.64 4.63
CA ASP A 197 -6.41 -31.70 4.30
C ASP A 197 -4.92 -31.31 4.40
N ALA A 198 -4.58 -30.45 5.36
CA ALA A 198 -3.19 -30.07 5.63
C ALA A 198 -2.44 -31.20 6.36
N VAL A 199 -1.13 -31.28 6.14
CA VAL A 199 -0.22 -32.21 6.83
C VAL A 199 0.61 -31.44 7.86
N LEU A 200 0.83 -32.05 9.02
CA LEU A 200 1.72 -31.54 10.06
C LEU A 200 2.94 -32.45 10.21
N ASP A 201 4.12 -31.89 10.04
CA ASP A 201 5.39 -32.59 10.23
C ASP A 201 5.92 -32.34 11.65
N ARG A 202 6.15 -33.39 12.44
CA ARG A 202 6.65 -33.22 13.82
C ARG A 202 8.17 -33.30 13.86
N HIS A 203 8.81 -32.27 14.41
CA HIS A 203 10.24 -32.30 14.76
C HIS A 203 10.43 -31.87 16.23
N GLY A 204 10.78 -32.84 17.07
CA GLY A 204 10.91 -32.63 18.52
C GLY A 204 9.57 -32.25 19.16
N ILE A 205 9.55 -31.06 19.78
CA ILE A 205 8.36 -30.50 20.46
C ILE A 205 7.50 -29.63 19.54
N TYR A 206 7.95 -29.35 18.31
CA TYR A 206 7.27 -28.47 17.37
C TYR A 206 6.61 -29.24 16.23
N TYR A 207 5.48 -28.71 15.78
CA TYR A 207 4.73 -29.18 14.62
C TYR A 207 4.84 -28.15 13.51
N TYR A 208 5.28 -28.59 12.34
CA TYR A 208 5.57 -27.75 11.20
C TYR A 208 4.39 -27.82 10.25
N LEU A 209 3.81 -26.66 9.96
CA LEU A 209 2.73 -26.51 8.99
C LEU A 209 3.27 -25.70 7.81
N LYS A 210 3.16 -26.26 6.61
CA LYS A 210 3.41 -25.52 5.36
C LYS A 210 2.20 -24.67 5.04
N VAL A 211 2.41 -23.37 4.88
CA VAL A 211 1.37 -22.38 4.59
C VAL A 211 1.69 -21.70 3.26
N PRO A 212 1.00 -22.07 2.17
CA PRO A 212 1.22 -21.44 0.86
C PRO A 212 0.94 -19.94 0.91
N GLY A 213 1.90 -19.12 0.48
CA GLY A 213 1.80 -17.65 0.51
C GLY A 213 2.30 -17.00 1.81
N LEU A 214 2.76 -17.77 2.80
CA LEU A 214 3.30 -17.23 4.06
C LEU A 214 4.52 -16.33 3.86
N ALA A 215 5.42 -16.69 2.94
CA ALA A 215 6.56 -15.85 2.56
C ALA A 215 6.13 -14.47 2.01
N GLU A 216 4.88 -14.37 1.56
CA GLU A 216 4.24 -13.16 1.03
C GLU A 216 3.43 -12.41 2.10
N LYS A 217 3.50 -12.86 3.37
CA LYS A 217 2.65 -12.40 4.47
C LYS A 217 1.16 -12.56 4.15
N ARG A 218 0.79 -13.65 3.47
CA ARG A 218 -0.59 -13.99 3.08
C ARG A 218 -0.90 -15.48 3.35
N PRO A 219 -1.45 -15.84 4.52
CA PRO A 219 -1.84 -14.95 5.61
C PRO A 219 -0.62 -14.34 6.31
N SER A 220 -0.79 -13.15 6.90
CA SER A 220 0.24 -12.59 7.77
C SER A 220 0.21 -13.34 9.10
N VAL A 221 1.29 -14.05 9.39
CA VAL A 221 1.45 -14.84 10.61
C VAL A 221 2.76 -14.45 11.27
N ILE A 222 2.71 -14.08 12.54
CA ILE A 222 3.86 -13.73 13.37
C ILE A 222 3.95 -14.64 14.60
N THR A 223 5.10 -14.62 15.27
CA THR A 223 5.28 -15.33 16.54
C THR A 223 4.26 -14.86 17.58
N GLY A 224 3.54 -15.81 18.18
CA GLY A 224 2.45 -15.58 19.14
C GLY A 224 1.05 -15.75 18.57
N ASP A 225 0.91 -15.77 17.23
CA ASP A 225 -0.38 -15.98 16.58
C ASP A 225 -0.95 -17.38 16.84
N SER A 226 -2.26 -17.49 16.63
CA SER A 226 -3.05 -18.68 16.91
C SER A 226 -3.53 -19.31 15.61
N ILE A 227 -3.29 -20.60 15.47
CA ILE A 227 -3.78 -21.42 14.36
C ILE A 227 -4.55 -22.58 14.96
N LEU A 228 -5.85 -22.69 14.65
CA LEU A 228 -6.64 -23.82 15.13
C LEU A 228 -6.48 -25.01 14.19
N VAL A 229 -6.29 -26.17 14.77
CA VAL A 229 -6.13 -27.43 14.06
C VAL A 229 -7.13 -28.46 14.56
N GLN A 230 -7.80 -29.13 13.62
CA GLN A 230 -8.69 -30.24 13.89
C GLN A 230 -8.29 -31.43 13.03
N ARG A 231 -8.33 -32.65 13.57
CA ARG A 231 -8.06 -33.88 12.80
C ARG A 231 -9.15 -34.05 11.74
N HIS A 232 -8.78 -34.29 10.49
CA HIS A 232 -9.76 -34.56 9.45
C HIS A 232 -10.56 -35.83 9.82
N GLY A 233 -11.90 -35.72 9.82
CA GLY A 233 -12.81 -36.80 10.20
C GLY A 233 -13.08 -37.00 11.70
N SER A 234 -12.52 -36.17 12.61
CA SER A 234 -12.86 -36.23 14.04
C SER A 234 -14.21 -35.56 14.37
N ASP A 235 -14.68 -35.75 15.61
CA ASP A 235 -15.88 -35.09 16.14
C ASP A 235 -15.89 -33.59 15.80
N ARG A 236 -16.96 -33.15 15.14
CA ARG A 236 -17.13 -31.75 14.76
C ARG A 236 -17.16 -30.89 16.02
N GLY A 237 -16.28 -29.90 16.09
CA GLY A 237 -16.29 -28.89 17.14
C GLY A 237 -15.12 -28.94 18.13
N LYS A 238 -14.34 -30.03 18.18
CA LYS A 238 -13.09 -30.09 18.97
C LYS A 238 -11.89 -29.62 18.16
N TRP A 239 -11.27 -28.53 18.60
CA TRP A 239 -10.13 -27.87 17.99
C TRP A 239 -8.97 -27.77 18.97
N PHE A 240 -7.75 -27.84 18.46
CA PHE A 240 -6.53 -27.59 19.21
C PHE A 240 -5.91 -26.29 18.72
N GLU A 241 -5.65 -25.37 19.64
CA GLU A 241 -4.93 -24.15 19.34
C GLU A 241 -3.43 -24.45 19.25
N GLY A 242 -2.86 -24.20 18.08
CA GLY A 242 -1.42 -24.19 17.84
C GLY A 242 -0.90 -22.76 17.96
N ARG A 243 0.02 -22.55 18.90
CA ARG A 243 0.67 -21.25 19.10
C ARG A 243 1.95 -21.18 18.26
N VAL A 244 2.03 -20.16 17.42
CA VAL A 244 3.20 -19.94 16.54
C VAL A 244 4.41 -19.54 17.37
N HIS A 245 5.46 -20.35 17.33
CA HIS A 245 6.72 -20.11 18.03
C HIS A 245 7.79 -19.49 17.13
N PHE A 246 7.77 -19.81 15.84
CA PHE A 246 8.65 -19.23 14.84
C PHE A 246 8.04 -19.37 13.44
N VAL A 247 8.48 -18.50 12.54
CA VAL A 247 8.07 -18.47 11.13
C VAL A 247 9.32 -18.64 10.28
N ARG A 248 9.32 -19.55 9.31
CA ARG A 248 10.46 -19.87 8.45
C ARG A 248 10.00 -20.01 6.99
N ARG A 249 10.23 -18.98 6.17
CA ARG A 249 9.86 -18.96 4.74
C ARG A 249 8.37 -19.30 4.53
N GLU A 250 8.07 -20.56 4.22
CA GLU A 250 6.72 -21.08 3.95
C GLU A 250 6.20 -22.01 5.06
N GLU A 251 6.92 -22.13 6.17
CA GLU A 251 6.57 -23.00 7.30
C GLU A 251 6.39 -22.22 8.59
N VAL A 252 5.41 -22.62 9.38
CA VAL A 252 5.21 -22.15 10.76
C VAL A 252 5.47 -23.28 11.75
N GLY A 253 6.22 -22.98 12.81
CA GLY A 253 6.42 -23.88 13.94
C GLY A 253 5.36 -23.67 15.00
N LEU A 254 4.50 -24.66 15.22
CA LEU A 254 3.39 -24.66 16.16
C LEU A 254 3.72 -25.50 17.39
N LYS A 255 3.22 -25.05 18.54
CA LYS A 255 3.16 -25.87 19.76
C LYS A 255 1.71 -25.95 20.23
N PHE A 256 1.27 -27.16 20.53
CA PHE A 256 -0.08 -27.46 20.99
C PHE A 256 -0.06 -27.87 22.46
N HIS A 257 -1.26 -28.00 23.04
CA HIS A 257 -1.47 -28.63 24.34
C HIS A 257 -0.88 -30.06 24.37
N TYR A 258 -0.46 -30.54 25.55
CA TYR A 258 0.16 -31.88 25.70
C TYR A 258 -0.75 -33.03 25.26
N SER A 259 -2.07 -32.82 25.25
CA SER A 259 -3.05 -33.82 24.80
C SER A 259 -3.26 -33.84 23.27
N PHE A 260 -2.53 -33.00 22.51
CA PHE A 260 -2.58 -33.06 21.06
C PHE A 260 -2.05 -34.41 20.59
N PRO A 261 -2.84 -35.18 19.81
CA PRO A 261 -2.45 -36.51 19.39
C PRO A 261 -1.18 -36.46 18.54
N ASN A 262 -0.33 -37.47 18.69
CA ASN A 262 0.86 -37.60 17.84
C ASN A 262 0.43 -37.60 16.37
N ALA A 263 1.05 -36.74 15.56
CA ALA A 263 0.79 -36.72 14.12
C ALA A 263 1.23 -38.06 13.50
N GLU A 264 0.25 -38.89 13.16
CA GLU A 264 0.47 -40.14 12.42
C GLU A 264 0.87 -39.80 10.97
N ARG A 265 1.74 -40.62 10.37
CA ARG A 265 2.23 -40.37 9.01
C ARG A 265 1.07 -40.43 8.02
N GLY A 266 0.81 -39.33 7.32
CA GLY A 266 -0.31 -39.21 6.37
C GLY A 266 -1.63 -38.74 7.01
N GLN A 267 -1.65 -38.39 8.30
CA GLN A 267 -2.82 -37.79 8.92
C GLN A 267 -3.07 -36.39 8.35
N LEU A 268 -4.32 -36.17 7.94
CA LEU A 268 -4.81 -34.91 7.40
C LEU A 268 -5.49 -34.08 8.50
N TYR A 269 -5.38 -32.76 8.39
CA TYR A 269 -5.89 -31.81 9.36
C TYR A 269 -6.60 -30.65 8.68
N ASN A 270 -7.69 -30.18 9.30
CA ASN A 270 -8.32 -28.92 8.96
C ASN A 270 -7.65 -27.82 9.78
N VAL A 271 -7.27 -26.74 9.12
CA VAL A 271 -6.51 -25.63 9.68
C VAL A 271 -7.30 -24.34 9.53
N ARG A 272 -7.42 -23.57 10.62
CA ARG A 272 -8.03 -22.25 10.60
C ARG A 272 -7.09 -21.19 11.15
N PHE A 273 -6.99 -20.08 10.41
CA PHE A 273 -6.20 -18.94 10.84
C PHE A 273 -7.03 -18.02 11.72
N LYS A 274 -6.49 -17.63 12.87
CA LYS A 274 -7.13 -16.69 13.80
C LYS A 274 -6.46 -15.34 13.77
N LEU A 275 -7.30 -14.31 13.74
CA LEU A 275 -6.84 -12.93 13.80
C LEU A 275 -6.11 -12.67 15.12
N ASN A 276 -4.93 -12.05 15.03
CA ASN A 276 -4.28 -11.49 16.19
C ASN A 276 -5.04 -10.24 16.66
N ARG A 277 -5.92 -10.42 17.66
CA ARG A 277 -6.76 -9.35 18.20
C ARG A 277 -6.00 -8.40 19.14
N PHE A 278 -4.71 -8.60 19.44
CA PHE A 278 -3.98 -7.76 20.40
C PHE A 278 -4.00 -6.27 20.04
N PRO A 279 -3.66 -5.83 18.81
CA PRO A 279 -3.71 -4.42 18.45
C PRO A 279 -5.10 -3.80 18.61
N LEU A 280 -6.15 -4.51 18.14
CA LEU A 280 -7.54 -4.04 18.19
C LEU A 280 -8.04 -3.96 19.64
N ARG A 281 -7.72 -4.96 20.47
CA ARG A 281 -8.04 -4.95 21.91
C ARG A 281 -7.35 -3.82 22.65
N ARG A 282 -6.12 -3.43 22.27
CA ARG A 282 -5.44 -2.24 22.83
C ARG A 282 -6.15 -0.94 22.44
N GLN A 283 -6.68 -0.86 21.22
CA GLN A 283 -7.52 0.28 20.81
C GLN A 283 -8.83 0.30 21.62
N HIS A 284 -9.52 -0.83 21.79
CA HIS A 284 -10.72 -0.88 22.63
C HIS A 284 -10.45 -0.51 24.09
N GLN A 285 -9.37 -1.04 24.70
CA GLN A 285 -8.93 -0.70 26.05
C GLN A 285 -8.72 0.81 26.19
N THR A 286 -8.04 1.40 25.21
CA THR A 286 -7.78 2.83 25.16
C THR A 286 -9.06 3.64 25.09
N LEU A 287 -10.03 3.24 24.28
CA LEU A 287 -11.28 3.97 24.12
C LEU A 287 -12.16 3.96 25.38
N VAL A 288 -12.03 2.95 26.26
CA VAL A 288 -12.80 2.91 27.53
C VAL A 288 -12.15 3.63 28.71
N THR A 289 -10.89 4.07 28.62
CA THR A 289 -10.24 4.76 29.75
C THR A 289 -10.90 6.10 30.08
N ALA A 290 -11.09 6.42 31.36
CA ALA A 290 -11.73 7.66 31.82
C ALA A 290 -10.83 8.91 31.65
N PHE A 291 -10.63 9.36 30.41
CA PHE A 291 -9.95 10.62 30.06
C PHE A 291 -10.50 11.12 28.72
N THR A 292 -11.29 12.18 28.80
CA THR A 292 -12.03 12.73 27.66
C THR A 292 -11.88 14.26 27.55
N PRO A 293 -10.67 14.85 27.66
CA PRO A 293 -10.53 16.30 27.56
C PRO A 293 -10.87 16.84 26.16
N GLU A 294 -11.82 17.77 26.09
CA GLU A 294 -12.29 18.35 24.82
C GLU A 294 -11.17 18.99 23.99
N ARG A 295 -10.17 19.61 24.64
CA ARG A 295 -9.01 20.20 23.97
C ARG A 295 -8.19 19.22 23.13
N ILE A 296 -8.27 17.91 23.42
CA ILE A 296 -7.57 16.88 22.65
C ILE A 296 -8.48 16.39 21.51
N PHE A 297 -9.72 16.04 21.80
CA PHE A 297 -10.59 15.40 20.80
C PHE A 297 -11.22 16.39 19.83
N PHE A 298 -11.71 17.53 20.33
CA PHE A 298 -12.50 18.51 19.58
C PHE A 298 -12.05 19.93 19.90
N PRO A 299 -10.77 20.28 19.69
CA PRO A 299 -10.28 21.60 20.04
C PRO A 299 -11.00 22.70 19.25
N ILE A 300 -11.19 23.84 19.91
CA ILE A 300 -11.86 25.05 19.42
C ILE A 300 -11.04 26.26 19.88
N ARG A 301 -11.35 27.46 19.35
CA ARG A 301 -10.61 28.69 19.66
C ARG A 301 -10.49 28.96 21.16
N GLN A 302 -11.53 28.64 21.95
CA GLN A 302 -11.55 28.82 23.41
C GLN A 302 -10.50 27.98 24.16
N HIS A 303 -10.02 26.89 23.56
CA HIS A 303 -9.00 26.03 24.15
C HIS A 303 -7.56 26.53 23.91
N ILE A 304 -7.37 27.60 23.12
CA ILE A 304 -6.05 28.16 22.84
C ILE A 304 -5.66 29.09 24.00
N PHE A 305 -4.83 28.59 24.92
CA PHE A 305 -4.32 29.37 26.04
C PHE A 305 -3.01 30.08 25.64
N ALA A 306 -3.07 31.40 25.52
CA ALA A 306 -1.94 32.24 25.10
C ALA A 306 -1.16 32.80 26.32
N LYS A 307 -0.17 32.05 26.81
CA LYS A 307 1.04 32.65 27.38
C LYS A 307 2.26 31.85 26.90
N PRO A 308 2.88 32.21 25.77
CA PRO A 308 4.10 31.56 25.32
C PRO A 308 5.19 31.77 26.38
N ARG A 309 5.91 30.70 26.74
CA ARG A 309 7.07 30.83 27.61
C ARG A 309 8.19 31.55 26.85
N ASN A 310 8.80 32.56 27.49
CA ASN A 310 9.92 33.28 26.88
C ASN A 310 11.23 32.56 27.20
N THR A 311 11.46 31.41 26.56
CA THR A 311 12.68 30.62 26.74
C THR A 311 13.57 30.81 25.50
N PRO A 312 14.72 31.49 25.61
CA PRO A 312 15.72 31.48 24.55
C PRO A 312 16.35 30.08 24.46
N PHE A 313 16.63 29.60 23.25
CA PHE A 313 17.29 28.32 23.04
C PHE A 313 18.24 28.36 21.84
N SER A 314 19.32 27.58 21.91
CA SER A 314 20.31 27.42 20.84
C SER A 314 20.08 26.10 20.11
N LEU A 315 19.96 26.14 18.79
CA LEU A 315 19.70 24.96 17.95
C LEU A 315 20.83 23.93 18.04
N TYR A 316 20.48 22.65 18.20
CA TYR A 316 21.43 21.53 18.06
C TYR A 316 21.80 21.31 16.59
N ASN A 317 20.80 21.42 15.70
CA ASN A 317 21.02 21.35 14.26
C ASN A 317 21.18 22.76 13.66
N SER A 318 22.42 23.13 13.35
CA SER A 318 22.76 24.41 12.71
C SER A 318 22.10 24.61 11.34
N ASN A 319 21.71 23.53 10.64
CA ASN A 319 21.04 23.64 9.33
C ASN A 319 19.62 24.23 9.45
N LEU A 320 19.03 24.25 10.65
CA LEU A 320 17.69 24.81 10.88
C LEU A 320 17.69 26.34 10.98
N VAL A 321 18.85 26.98 11.19
CA VAL A 321 18.98 28.44 11.36
C VAL A 321 18.38 29.20 10.17
N ASN A 322 18.57 28.67 8.96
CA ASN A 322 18.08 29.29 7.72
C ASN A 322 16.75 28.68 7.23
N ASN A 323 16.06 27.90 8.07
CA ASN A 323 14.78 27.28 7.75
C ASN A 323 13.68 27.80 8.68
N ALA A 324 13.12 28.97 8.34
CA ALA A 324 12.07 29.63 9.12
C ALA A 324 10.87 28.71 9.45
N PRO A 325 10.27 27.95 8.50
CA PRO A 325 9.18 27.01 8.86
C PRO A 325 9.56 25.97 9.91
N GLN A 326 10.76 25.37 9.83
CA GLN A 326 11.18 24.41 10.85
C GLN A 326 11.47 25.11 12.19
N LEU A 327 12.08 26.29 12.15
CA LEU A 327 12.36 27.08 13.35
C LEU A 327 11.08 27.55 14.06
N ASP A 328 10.07 27.98 13.31
CA ASP A 328 8.76 28.35 13.81
C ASP A 328 8.11 27.15 14.51
N ALA A 329 8.11 25.97 13.87
CA ALA A 329 7.58 24.75 14.46
C ALA A 329 8.28 24.39 15.77
N VAL A 330 9.62 24.37 15.79
CA VAL A 330 10.41 24.10 17.01
C VAL A 330 10.11 25.13 18.09
N THR A 331 10.09 26.41 17.74
CA THR A 331 9.82 27.51 18.66
C THR A 331 8.43 27.38 19.29
N SER A 332 7.40 27.15 18.49
CA SER A 332 6.03 26.99 18.98
C SER A 332 5.88 25.78 19.89
N ILE A 333 6.48 24.65 19.54
CA ILE A 333 6.45 23.43 20.37
C ILE A 333 7.15 23.66 21.71
N VAL A 334 8.38 24.20 21.71
CA VAL A 334 9.17 24.42 22.93
C VAL A 334 8.52 25.45 23.85
N LYS A 335 7.89 26.49 23.30
CA LYS A 335 7.23 27.56 24.06
C LYS A 335 5.79 27.22 24.48
N SER A 336 5.25 26.09 24.05
CA SER A 336 3.88 25.66 24.39
C SER A 336 3.72 25.49 25.89
N SER A 337 2.65 26.07 26.43
CA SER A 337 2.31 25.90 27.85
C SER A 337 1.80 24.47 28.11
N PRO A 338 1.97 23.91 29.32
CA PRO A 338 1.36 22.63 29.67
C PRO A 338 -0.15 22.67 29.47
N GLY A 339 -0.70 21.64 28.84
CA GLY A 339 -2.13 21.55 28.55
C GLY A 339 -2.60 22.31 27.32
N SER A 340 -1.69 22.75 26.44
CA SER A 340 -2.05 23.33 25.13
C SER A 340 -2.83 22.33 24.26
N VAL A 341 -3.60 22.84 23.29
CA VAL A 341 -4.19 21.99 22.25
C VAL A 341 -3.08 21.22 21.50
N PRO A 342 -3.39 20.06 20.87
CA PRO A 342 -2.43 19.36 20.03
C PRO A 342 -1.79 20.30 19.02
N PHE A 343 -0.47 20.23 18.86
CA PHE A 343 0.26 21.02 17.87
C PHE A 343 0.58 20.16 16.65
N ILE A 344 0.35 20.66 15.44
CA ILE A 344 0.55 19.93 14.19
C ILE A 344 1.76 20.47 13.43
N VAL A 345 2.71 19.59 13.14
CA VAL A 345 3.77 19.82 12.15
C VAL A 345 3.33 19.17 10.84
N PHE A 346 2.70 19.96 9.97
CA PHE A 346 2.30 19.51 8.64
C PHE A 346 3.51 19.55 7.71
N GLY A 347 4.05 18.38 7.36
CA GLY A 347 5.24 18.31 6.53
C GLY A 347 5.06 17.42 5.31
N PRO A 348 4.90 18.04 4.12
CA PRO A 348 4.99 17.36 2.83
C PRO A 348 6.29 16.52 2.67
N PRO A 349 6.38 15.64 1.65
CA PRO A 349 7.53 14.75 1.49
C PRO A 349 8.84 15.53 1.41
N GLY A 350 9.90 15.03 2.05
CA GLY A 350 11.23 15.64 1.99
C GLY A 350 11.40 16.96 2.75
N THR A 351 10.41 17.41 3.53
CA THR A 351 10.47 18.71 4.24
C THR A 351 11.14 18.67 5.62
N GLY A 352 11.57 17.48 6.06
CA GLY A 352 12.31 17.33 7.32
C GLY A 352 11.44 17.21 8.58
N LYS A 353 10.20 16.71 8.49
CA LYS A 353 9.30 16.43 9.64
C LYS A 353 10.01 15.84 10.86
N THR A 354 10.62 14.67 10.68
CA THR A 354 11.30 13.94 11.76
C THR A 354 12.49 14.72 12.32
N VAL A 355 13.20 15.50 11.48
CA VAL A 355 14.28 16.38 11.94
C VAL A 355 13.72 17.49 12.85
N THR A 356 12.59 18.09 12.46
CA THR A 356 11.90 19.10 13.26
C THR A 356 11.43 18.53 14.61
N ILE A 357 10.82 17.33 14.62
CA ILE A 357 10.39 16.68 15.87
C ILE A 357 11.59 16.37 16.77
N VAL A 358 12.65 15.78 16.22
CA VAL A 358 13.86 15.44 16.99
C VAL A 358 14.49 16.67 17.61
N GLU A 359 14.62 17.77 16.84
CA GLU A 359 15.12 19.03 17.37
C GLU A 359 14.25 19.52 18.53
N SER A 360 12.91 19.54 18.36
CA SER A 360 11.99 19.92 19.44
C SER A 360 12.16 19.08 20.70
N ILE A 361 12.33 17.76 20.56
CA ILE A 361 12.59 16.85 21.68
C ILE A 361 13.88 17.23 22.41
N LEU A 362 14.98 17.43 21.67
CA LEU A 362 16.27 17.83 22.24
C LEU A 362 16.19 19.17 22.98
N GLN A 363 15.48 20.15 22.40
CA GLN A 363 15.29 21.47 23.01
C GLN A 363 14.46 21.41 24.29
N ILE A 364 13.39 20.61 24.32
CA ILE A 364 12.57 20.42 25.52
C ILE A 364 13.38 19.79 26.64
N ILE A 365 14.16 18.73 26.35
CA ILE A 365 14.99 18.05 27.36
C ILE A 365 16.10 18.98 27.87
N HIS A 366 16.68 19.80 26.98
CA HIS A 366 17.70 20.76 27.36
C HIS A 366 17.14 21.86 28.27
N ALA A 367 16.01 22.46 27.89
CA ALA A 367 15.37 23.51 28.66
C ALA A 367 14.76 23.00 29.99
N ASN A 368 14.32 21.75 30.02
CA ASN A 368 13.76 21.12 31.21
C ASN A 368 14.25 19.66 31.35
N PRO A 369 15.31 19.41 32.14
CA PRO A 369 15.81 18.05 32.40
C PRO A 369 14.81 17.11 33.10
N GLN A 370 13.76 17.67 33.73
CA GLN A 370 12.68 16.88 34.34
C GLN A 370 11.58 16.51 33.34
N ALA A 371 11.62 17.06 32.11
CA ALA A 371 10.70 16.63 31.07
C ALA A 371 10.87 15.13 30.79
N ARG A 372 9.73 14.48 30.56
CA ARG A 372 9.62 13.09 30.14
C ARG A 372 8.81 13.07 28.87
N ILE A 373 9.34 12.38 27.86
CA ILE A 373 8.81 12.41 26.50
C ILE A 373 8.54 10.99 26.05
N LEU A 374 7.33 10.76 25.54
CA LEU A 374 6.98 9.57 24.78
C LEU A 374 6.91 9.95 23.30
N ALA A 375 7.77 9.37 22.46
CA ALA A 375 7.76 9.58 21.02
C ALA A 375 7.32 8.30 20.31
N CYS A 376 6.26 8.41 19.52
CA CYS A 376 5.61 7.30 18.86
C CYS A 376 5.60 7.47 17.35
N ALA A 377 5.51 6.34 16.65
CA ALA A 377 5.20 6.30 15.22
C ALA A 377 4.34 5.06 14.88
N PRO A 378 3.58 5.08 13.77
CA PRO A 378 2.77 3.94 13.33
C PRO A 378 3.56 2.68 12.93
N SER A 379 4.86 2.79 12.65
CA SER A 379 5.71 1.69 12.20
C SER A 379 7.04 1.65 12.97
N ASN A 380 7.65 0.47 13.05
CA ASN A 380 8.98 0.34 13.66
C ASN A 380 10.03 1.16 12.92
N SER A 381 10.02 1.17 11.58
CA SER A 381 11.00 1.93 10.80
C SER A 381 10.98 3.44 11.09
N ALA A 382 9.79 4.02 11.28
CA ALA A 382 9.66 5.43 11.65
C ALA A 382 10.08 5.67 13.11
N ALA A 383 9.72 4.78 14.04
CA ALA A 383 10.17 4.87 15.42
C ALA A 383 11.70 4.71 15.55
N ASP A 384 12.29 3.82 14.75
CA ASP A 384 13.74 3.60 14.69
C ASP A 384 14.48 4.82 14.15
N LEU A 385 13.90 5.53 13.18
CA LEU A 385 14.45 6.79 12.66
C LEU A 385 14.49 7.87 13.75
N ILE A 386 13.42 8.01 14.55
CA ILE A 386 13.39 8.93 15.69
C ILE A 386 14.48 8.56 16.70
N ALA A 387 14.52 7.29 17.13
CA ALA A 387 15.50 6.82 18.10
C ALA A 387 16.94 7.00 17.61
N SER A 388 17.22 6.68 16.34
CA SER A 388 18.55 6.79 15.74
C SER A 388 19.07 8.23 15.74
N LYS A 389 18.19 9.21 15.53
CA LYS A 389 18.55 10.63 15.60
C LYS A 389 18.67 11.17 17.02
N LEU A 390 18.23 10.42 18.04
CA LEU A 390 18.31 10.78 19.45
C LEU A 390 19.41 10.02 20.21
N ILE A 391 20.20 9.17 19.54
CA ILE A 391 21.31 8.38 20.13
C ILE A 391 22.28 9.26 20.95
N SER A 392 22.46 10.53 20.56
CA SER A 392 23.29 11.50 21.28
C SER A 392 22.87 11.76 22.73
N LEU A 393 21.62 11.45 23.11
CA LEU A 393 21.15 11.51 24.50
C LEU A 393 21.81 10.44 25.40
N GLY A 394 22.32 9.36 24.81
CA GLY A 394 22.91 8.22 25.50
C GLY A 394 21.88 7.25 26.08
N ALA A 395 22.30 5.99 26.25
CA ALA A 395 21.44 4.87 26.67
C ALA A 395 20.86 4.99 28.08
N ARG A 396 21.30 5.97 28.89
CA ARG A 396 20.70 6.26 30.20
C ARG A 396 19.45 7.14 30.12
N LYS A 397 19.31 7.93 29.03
CA LYS A 397 18.21 8.88 28.85
C LYS A 397 17.24 8.45 27.76
N LEU A 398 17.71 7.71 26.75
CA LEU A 398 16.90 7.21 25.65
C LEU A 398 16.62 5.71 25.81
N PHE A 399 15.35 5.33 25.65
CA PHE A 399 14.91 3.94 25.57
C PHE A 399 14.07 3.70 24.33
N ARG A 400 14.47 2.76 23.48
CA ARG A 400 13.68 2.26 22.34
C ARG A 400 12.99 0.96 22.76
N PHE A 401 11.67 0.99 22.93
CA PHE A 401 10.87 -0.17 23.31
C PHE A 401 10.40 -0.95 22.08
N TYR A 402 10.79 -2.21 21.96
CA TYR A 402 10.27 -3.14 20.95
C TYR A 402 9.28 -4.14 21.57
N ALA A 403 8.30 -4.57 20.78
CA ALA A 403 7.43 -5.66 21.18
C ALA A 403 8.24 -6.96 21.37
N PRO A 404 7.89 -7.83 22.33
CA PRO A 404 8.61 -9.09 22.54
C PRO A 404 8.61 -10.06 21.35
N SER A 405 7.67 -9.90 20.41
CA SER A 405 7.60 -10.66 19.16
C SER A 405 8.64 -10.22 18.13
N ARG A 406 9.27 -9.04 18.29
CA ARG A 406 10.28 -8.52 17.37
C ARG A 406 11.58 -9.32 17.49
N THR A 407 12.15 -9.73 16.37
CA THR A 407 13.45 -10.41 16.34
C THR A 407 14.61 -9.42 16.22
N GLN A 408 15.78 -9.78 16.74
CA GLN A 408 16.99 -8.94 16.70
C GLN A 408 17.43 -8.62 15.26
N GLU A 409 17.29 -9.57 14.34
CA GLU A 409 17.64 -9.41 12.91
C GLU A 409 16.90 -8.24 12.25
N ASN A 410 15.75 -7.87 12.79
CA ASN A 410 14.89 -6.80 12.30
C ASN A 410 15.08 -5.47 13.06
N VAL A 411 16.16 -5.34 13.83
CA VAL A 411 16.51 -4.15 14.62
C VAL A 411 17.88 -3.62 14.17
N PRO A 412 18.03 -2.31 13.90
CA PRO A 412 19.33 -1.73 13.58
C PRO A 412 20.34 -1.92 14.72
N ASP A 413 21.55 -2.39 14.40
CA ASP A 413 22.61 -2.66 15.40
C ASP A 413 22.91 -1.46 16.29
N ALA A 414 22.90 -0.25 15.71
CA ALA A 414 23.13 1.01 16.43
C ALA A 414 22.09 1.29 17.54
N LEU A 415 20.90 0.69 17.45
CA LEU A 415 19.83 0.85 18.44
C LEU A 415 19.86 -0.20 19.54
N LEU A 416 20.56 -1.32 19.37
CA LEU A 416 20.62 -2.39 20.38
C LEU A 416 21.03 -1.88 21.78
N PRO A 417 22.01 -0.97 21.94
CA PRO A 417 22.38 -0.40 23.25
C PRO A 417 21.27 0.41 23.94
N PHE A 418 20.24 0.81 23.20
CA PHE A 418 19.11 1.63 23.67
C PHE A 418 17.86 0.79 23.94
N THR A 419 17.96 -0.53 23.84
CA THR A 419 16.87 -1.47 24.12
C THR A 419 17.03 -2.13 25.49
N TYR A 420 15.99 -2.81 25.95
CA TYR A 420 16.03 -3.63 27.15
C TYR A 420 15.64 -5.06 26.78
N ARG A 421 16.43 -6.02 27.28
CA ARG A 421 16.19 -7.46 27.09
C ARG A 421 16.08 -8.14 28.44
N ASN A 422 15.19 -9.12 28.53
CA ASN A 422 15.04 -9.94 29.72
C ASN A 422 16.15 -11.01 29.79
N ILE A 423 16.10 -11.86 30.82
CA ILE A 423 17.08 -12.94 31.06
C ILE A 423 17.10 -13.95 29.89
N ASP A 424 15.97 -14.13 29.22
CA ASP A 424 15.82 -15.02 28.05
C ASP A 424 16.29 -14.38 26.73
N GLY A 425 16.82 -13.16 26.77
CA GLY A 425 17.29 -12.43 25.58
C GLY A 425 16.18 -11.80 24.73
N LEU A 426 14.92 -11.84 25.18
CA LEU A 426 13.77 -11.26 24.49
C LEU A 426 13.65 -9.78 24.80
N PHE A 427 13.19 -8.98 23.83
CA PHE A 427 12.87 -7.58 24.07
C PHE A 427 11.77 -7.45 25.11
N SER A 428 11.95 -6.53 26.05
CA SER A 428 11.05 -6.32 27.17
C SER A 428 11.11 -4.87 27.66
N SER A 429 10.48 -4.59 28.80
CA SER A 429 10.51 -3.32 29.50
C SER A 429 11.19 -3.47 30.86
N PRO A 430 12.03 -2.51 31.28
CA PRO A 430 12.60 -2.50 32.62
C PRO A 430 11.52 -2.19 33.67
N GLU A 431 11.79 -2.56 34.93
CA GLU A 431 10.87 -2.25 36.02
C GLU A 431 10.70 -0.74 36.24
N MET A 432 9.54 -0.35 36.80
CA MET A 432 9.14 1.06 36.98
C MET A 432 10.20 2.00 37.56
N PRO A 433 11.01 1.63 38.58
CA PRO A 433 12.05 2.52 39.12
C PRO A 433 13.15 2.86 38.11
N PHE A 434 13.46 1.95 37.19
CA PHE A 434 14.43 2.18 36.13
C PHE A 434 13.79 2.89 34.94
N LEU A 435 12.55 2.52 34.59
CA LEU A 435 11.83 3.13 33.48
C LEU A 435 11.66 4.66 33.66
N ARG A 436 11.38 5.11 34.88
CA ARG A 436 11.23 6.55 35.20
C ARG A 436 12.51 7.38 35.01
N ARG A 437 13.68 6.74 34.87
CA ARG A 437 14.97 7.41 34.66
C ARG A 437 15.17 7.86 33.22
N TYR A 438 14.51 7.21 32.26
CA TYR A 438 14.58 7.61 30.86
C TYR A 438 13.88 8.95 30.65
N SER A 439 14.57 9.89 30.00
CA SER A 439 14.01 11.18 29.60
C SER A 439 13.13 11.05 28.36
N VAL A 440 13.49 10.14 27.44
CA VAL A 440 12.79 9.89 26.19
C VAL A 440 12.59 8.40 25.99
N ILE A 441 11.34 8.01 25.75
CA ILE A 441 10.96 6.65 25.37
C ILE A 441 10.41 6.70 23.95
N VAL A 442 10.91 5.82 23.09
CA VAL A 442 10.49 5.68 21.69
C VAL A 442 9.82 4.33 21.47
N SER A 443 8.61 4.30 20.90
CA SER A 443 7.88 3.06 20.60
C SER A 443 7.00 3.19 19.35
N THR A 444 6.36 2.10 18.92
CA THR A 444 5.22 2.22 17.99
C THR A 444 3.97 2.69 18.73
N CYS A 445 2.97 3.22 18.02
CA CYS A 445 1.70 3.67 18.63
C CYS A 445 1.00 2.55 19.41
N VAL A 446 0.92 1.34 18.84
CA VAL A 446 0.35 0.17 19.52
C VAL A 446 1.21 -0.28 20.71
N SER A 447 2.53 -0.30 20.52
CA SER A 447 3.47 -0.69 21.57
C SER A 447 3.47 0.27 22.75
N ALA A 448 3.11 1.55 22.57
CA ALA A 448 2.99 2.53 23.65
C ALA A 448 2.03 2.07 24.77
N SER A 449 1.12 1.13 24.48
CA SER A 449 0.28 0.48 25.49
C SER A 449 1.07 -0.19 26.62
N PHE A 450 2.35 -0.51 26.42
CA PHE A 450 3.22 -1.05 27.46
C PHE A 450 3.26 -0.14 28.69
N ALA A 451 3.34 1.19 28.49
CA ALA A 451 3.46 2.15 29.58
C ALA A 451 2.24 2.08 30.51
N HIS A 452 1.04 2.13 29.94
CA HIS A 452 -0.19 1.93 30.72
C HIS A 452 -0.24 0.53 31.34
N GLY A 453 0.12 -0.49 30.57
CA GLY A 453 0.05 -1.89 30.97
C GLY A 453 0.93 -2.29 32.16
N ILE A 454 2.12 -1.67 32.31
CA ILE A 454 3.01 -1.89 33.46
C ILE A 454 2.71 -0.94 34.64
N GLY A 455 1.70 -0.07 34.51
CA GLY A 455 1.29 0.85 35.57
C GLY A 455 2.03 2.19 35.61
N VAL A 456 2.55 2.69 34.48
CA VAL A 456 3.05 4.08 34.42
C VAL A 456 1.87 5.03 34.73
N PRO A 457 2.02 5.95 35.70
CA PRO A 457 0.95 6.87 36.07
C PRO A 457 0.68 7.88 34.95
N ARG A 458 -0.57 8.35 34.87
CA ARG A 458 -0.93 9.46 33.97
C ARG A 458 -0.16 10.73 34.32
N GLY A 459 0.14 11.52 33.31
CA GLY A 459 0.94 12.74 33.47
C GLY A 459 2.44 12.47 33.69
N HIS A 460 2.88 11.20 33.69
CA HIS A 460 4.31 10.89 33.72
C HIS A 460 5.04 11.54 32.55
N PHE A 461 4.45 11.50 31.36
CA PHE A 461 4.98 12.17 30.18
C PHE A 461 4.44 13.59 30.09
N SER A 462 5.36 14.55 30.16
CA SER A 462 5.08 15.98 29.92
C SER A 462 4.68 16.24 28.45
N HIS A 463 5.26 15.47 27.52
CA HIS A 463 5.04 15.61 26.09
C HIS A 463 4.87 14.24 25.44
N ILE A 464 3.94 14.16 24.49
CA ILE A 464 3.74 13.00 23.64
C ILE A 464 3.88 13.45 22.18
N PHE A 465 4.84 12.88 21.47
CA PHE A 465 5.07 13.11 20.05
C PHE A 465 4.56 11.92 19.26
N VAL A 466 3.89 12.16 18.14
CA VAL A 466 3.48 11.12 17.19
C VAL A 466 3.92 11.55 15.79
N ASP A 467 4.98 10.95 15.28
CA ASP A 467 5.44 11.14 13.89
C ASP A 467 4.64 10.25 12.94
N GLU A 468 4.54 10.65 11.67
CA GLU A 468 3.73 10.00 10.64
C GLU A 468 2.27 9.70 11.09
N ALA A 469 1.70 10.56 11.94
CA ALA A 469 0.37 10.39 12.54
C ALA A 469 -0.77 10.29 11.50
N GLY A 470 -0.54 10.77 10.28
CA GLY A 470 -1.47 10.63 9.15
C GLY A 470 -1.67 9.17 8.69
N HIS A 471 -0.73 8.28 8.99
CA HIS A 471 -0.77 6.87 8.56
C HIS A 471 -1.44 5.94 9.59
N ALA A 472 -1.63 6.40 10.83
CA ALA A 472 -2.28 5.64 11.89
C ALA A 472 -3.79 5.92 11.94
N THR A 473 -4.59 4.90 12.26
CA THR A 473 -6.01 5.16 12.57
C THR A 473 -6.09 6.01 13.82
N GLU A 474 -7.16 6.80 13.94
CA GLU A 474 -7.33 7.63 15.13
C GLU A 474 -7.31 6.82 16.44
N PRO A 475 -8.00 5.66 16.56
CA PRO A 475 -7.93 4.86 17.79
C PRO A 475 -6.53 4.29 18.09
N GLU A 476 -5.72 4.05 17.07
CA GLU A 476 -4.34 3.60 17.24
C GLU A 476 -3.46 4.71 17.83
N VAL A 477 -3.54 5.94 17.31
CA VAL A 477 -2.81 7.09 17.88
C VAL A 477 -3.24 7.32 19.33
N MET A 478 -4.52 7.11 19.64
CA MET A 478 -5.04 7.28 20.99
C MET A 478 -4.42 6.32 21.99
N ILE A 479 -3.84 5.17 21.58
CA ILE A 479 -3.15 4.26 22.50
C ILE A 479 -2.02 4.99 23.22
N ALA A 480 -1.24 5.78 22.47
CA ALA A 480 -0.13 6.57 22.99
C ALA A 480 -0.59 7.79 23.79
N ILE A 481 -1.80 8.31 23.55
CA ILE A 481 -2.31 9.54 24.14
C ILE A 481 -3.23 9.26 25.33
N LYS A 482 -4.41 8.68 25.09
CA LYS A 482 -5.55 8.64 26.03
C LYS A 482 -5.28 7.79 27.28
N THR A 483 -4.39 6.80 27.17
CA THR A 483 -4.04 5.93 28.28
C THR A 483 -3.11 6.60 29.30
N ILE A 484 -2.25 7.54 28.86
CA ILE A 484 -1.13 8.04 29.67
C ILE A 484 -1.08 9.58 29.84
N ALA A 485 -1.74 10.33 28.96
CA ALA A 485 -1.82 11.79 29.07
C ALA A 485 -2.68 12.23 30.27
N ASP A 486 -2.38 13.43 30.77
CA ASP A 486 -3.22 14.16 31.72
C ASP A 486 -3.60 15.54 31.17
N LEU A 487 -4.19 16.40 32.01
CA LEU A 487 -4.61 17.74 31.62
C LEU A 487 -3.44 18.66 31.25
N ASN A 488 -2.22 18.38 31.72
CA ASN A 488 -1.01 19.18 31.49
C ASN A 488 -0.10 18.61 30.40
N THR A 489 -0.33 17.38 29.94
CA THR A 489 0.45 16.78 28.84
C THR A 489 0.21 17.52 27.53
N ASN A 490 1.32 17.89 26.88
CA ASN A 490 1.33 18.48 25.54
C ASN A 490 1.44 17.40 24.46
N ILE A 491 0.72 17.56 23.36
CA ILE A 491 0.67 16.59 22.27
C ILE A 491 1.19 17.27 21.00
N VAL A 492 2.11 16.61 20.32
CA VAL A 492 2.65 17.06 19.04
C VAL A 492 2.44 15.96 18.01
N LEU A 493 1.76 16.29 16.92
CA LEU A 493 1.53 15.39 15.79
C LEU A 493 2.34 15.88 14.61
N SER A 494 2.99 14.98 13.89
CA SER A 494 3.56 15.29 12.58
C SER A 494 3.10 14.28 11.55
N GLY A 495 2.92 14.76 10.33
CA GLY A 495 2.47 13.92 9.22
C GLY A 495 2.07 14.75 8.02
N ASP A 496 1.46 14.07 7.05
CA ASP A 496 0.98 14.67 5.81
C ASP A 496 -0.36 14.01 5.41
N PRO A 497 -1.49 14.72 5.47
CA PRO A 497 -2.79 14.17 5.09
C PRO A 497 -2.93 13.94 3.58
N LYS A 498 -1.98 14.42 2.75
CA LYS A 498 -1.93 14.19 1.29
C LYS A 498 -1.09 12.96 0.91
N GLN A 499 -0.46 12.29 1.87
CA GLN A 499 0.19 10.99 1.69
C GLN A 499 -0.71 9.85 2.17
N LEU A 500 -0.20 8.62 2.21
CA LEU A 500 -0.96 7.43 2.58
C LEU A 500 -1.61 7.58 3.96
N GLY A 501 -2.92 7.36 3.99
CA GLY A 501 -3.71 7.25 5.21
C GLY A 501 -3.69 5.83 5.78
N PRO A 502 -4.46 5.58 6.84
CA PRO A 502 -4.61 4.26 7.44
C PRO A 502 -5.18 3.23 6.45
N ILE A 503 -4.67 2.01 6.52
CA ILE A 503 -5.13 0.90 5.68
C ILE A 503 -6.34 0.25 6.35
N ILE A 504 -7.54 0.47 5.79
CA ILE A 504 -8.80 -0.11 6.26
C ILE A 504 -9.28 -1.19 5.28
N ARG A 505 -9.56 -2.40 5.78
CA ARG A 505 -10.02 -3.55 4.98
C ARG A 505 -11.52 -3.46 4.70
N SER A 506 -12.33 -3.15 5.72
CA SER A 506 -13.78 -3.04 5.58
C SER A 506 -14.17 -1.81 4.75
N ALA A 507 -14.89 -2.03 3.65
CA ALA A 507 -15.50 -0.94 2.88
C ALA A 507 -16.50 -0.15 3.75
N VAL A 508 -17.28 -0.87 4.57
CA VAL A 508 -18.22 -0.27 5.53
C VAL A 508 -17.50 0.64 6.54
N ALA A 509 -16.41 0.17 7.16
CA ALA A 509 -15.67 1.00 8.12
C ALA A 509 -15.00 2.23 7.45
N ARG A 510 -14.55 2.08 6.19
CA ARG A 510 -13.97 3.17 5.38
C ARG A 510 -15.00 4.24 5.05
N ASP A 511 -16.18 3.85 4.58
CA ASP A 511 -17.27 4.79 4.27
C ASP A 511 -17.85 5.45 5.53
N LEU A 512 -17.68 4.80 6.68
CA LEU A 512 -17.91 5.36 8.02
C LEU A 512 -16.72 6.15 8.58
N GLN A 513 -15.72 6.46 7.74
CA GLN A 513 -14.59 7.36 8.00
C GLN A 513 -13.52 6.85 8.98
N LEU A 514 -13.36 5.53 9.16
CA LEU A 514 -12.24 4.97 9.94
C LEU A 514 -10.87 5.22 9.26
N ASP A 515 -10.86 5.51 7.96
CA ASP A 515 -9.68 5.86 7.16
C ASP A 515 -9.26 7.33 7.31
N ILE A 516 -10.01 8.15 8.05
CA ILE A 516 -9.58 9.50 8.42
C ILE A 516 -8.72 9.40 9.68
N SER A 517 -7.44 9.77 9.55
CA SER A 517 -6.51 9.81 10.69
C SER A 517 -6.85 10.92 11.68
N TYR A 518 -6.36 10.81 12.92
CA TYR A 518 -6.54 11.86 13.93
C TYR A 518 -5.96 13.20 13.48
N LEU A 519 -4.80 13.17 12.81
CA LEU A 519 -4.15 14.36 12.25
C LEU A 519 -5.03 15.00 11.17
N GLU A 520 -5.57 14.21 10.24
CA GLU A 520 -6.44 14.70 9.17
C GLU A 520 -7.74 15.30 9.72
N ARG A 521 -8.38 14.63 10.70
CA ARG A 521 -9.59 15.14 11.34
C ARG A 521 -9.35 16.45 12.08
N LEU A 522 -8.21 16.61 12.76
CA LEU A 522 -7.85 17.87 13.40
C LEU A 522 -7.58 18.97 12.38
N MET A 523 -6.83 18.69 11.31
CA MET A 523 -6.55 19.67 10.25
C MET A 523 -7.81 20.21 9.56
N ASN A 524 -8.91 19.46 9.58
CA ASN A 524 -10.21 19.91 9.07
C ASN A 524 -10.97 20.84 10.04
N ARG A 525 -10.42 21.14 11.24
CA ARG A 525 -11.02 22.10 12.18
C ARG A 525 -10.46 23.49 11.97
N GLU A 526 -11.29 24.50 12.19
CA GLU A 526 -10.99 25.92 11.95
C GLU A 526 -9.65 26.39 12.54
N ILE A 527 -9.31 25.95 13.76
CA ILE A 527 -8.11 26.40 14.45
C ILE A 527 -6.80 25.87 13.84
N TYR A 528 -6.85 24.88 12.95
CA TYR A 528 -5.67 24.29 12.30
C TYR A 528 -5.52 24.73 10.84
N ASP A 529 -6.20 25.81 10.45
CA ASP A 529 -5.92 26.47 9.19
C ASP A 529 -4.45 26.92 9.13
N THR A 530 -3.77 26.60 8.04
CA THR A 530 -2.32 26.83 7.88
C THR A 530 -1.91 28.30 7.89
N LYS A 531 -2.85 29.24 7.73
CA LYS A 531 -2.57 30.68 7.76
C LYS A 531 -2.84 31.26 9.14
N SER A 532 -4.07 31.11 9.63
CA SER A 532 -4.51 31.68 10.91
C SER A 532 -4.01 30.91 12.13
N GLY A 533 -3.75 29.61 11.99
CA GLY A 533 -3.17 28.76 13.03
C GLY A 533 -1.64 28.69 13.01
N HIS A 534 -0.97 29.34 12.04
CA HIS A 534 0.49 29.28 11.87
C HIS A 534 1.21 29.69 13.15
N GLY A 535 2.07 28.82 13.65
CA GLY A 535 2.87 29.07 14.86
C GLY A 535 2.08 29.01 16.17
N ILE A 536 0.77 28.76 16.14
CA ILE A 536 -0.10 28.65 17.32
C ILE A 536 -0.52 27.19 17.52
N THR A 537 -1.09 26.59 16.48
CA THR A 537 -1.66 25.22 16.50
C THR A 537 -1.09 24.34 15.40
N ILE A 538 -0.59 24.95 14.32
CA ILE A 538 -0.04 24.24 13.17
C ILE A 538 1.14 25.03 12.59
N VAL A 539 2.11 24.32 12.01
CA VAL A 539 3.09 24.90 11.09
C VAL A 539 3.24 23.97 9.89
N LYS A 540 3.15 24.54 8.68
CA LYS A 540 3.42 23.84 7.43
C LYS A 540 4.89 24.02 7.04
N LEU A 541 5.60 22.91 6.83
CA LEU A 541 6.97 22.93 6.32
C LEU A 541 6.96 23.06 4.79
N THR A 542 7.70 24.01 4.23
CA THR A 542 7.68 24.31 2.78
C THR A 542 8.96 23.93 2.04
N LYS A 543 10.12 23.92 2.71
CA LYS A 543 11.41 23.62 2.08
C LYS A 543 11.62 22.11 1.89
N ASN A 544 11.68 21.64 0.65
CA ASN A 544 11.92 20.24 0.28
C ASN A 544 13.42 19.99 0.05
N TYR A 545 14.00 19.02 0.76
CA TYR A 545 15.42 18.67 0.68
C TYR A 545 15.69 17.31 0.01
N ARG A 546 14.71 16.77 -0.72
CA ARG A 546 14.79 15.41 -1.28
C ARG A 546 14.97 15.41 -2.80
N SER A 547 14.02 16.02 -3.51
CA SER A 547 13.77 15.67 -4.91
C SER A 547 14.25 16.78 -5.86
N HIS A 548 14.71 16.37 -7.04
CA HIS A 548 14.96 17.30 -8.13
C HIS A 548 13.71 18.15 -8.44
N LYS A 549 13.91 19.43 -8.79
CA LYS A 549 12.83 20.40 -9.01
C LYS A 549 11.75 19.91 -9.99
N SER A 550 12.13 19.19 -11.04
CA SER A 550 11.19 18.64 -12.03
C SER A 550 10.32 17.52 -11.45
N ILE A 551 10.89 16.68 -10.58
CA ILE A 551 10.16 15.60 -9.89
C ILE A 551 9.18 16.23 -8.88
N LEU A 552 9.61 17.27 -8.17
CA LEU A 552 8.79 17.96 -7.18
C LEU A 552 7.67 18.80 -7.79
N LYS A 553 7.90 19.39 -8.98
CA LYS A 553 7.00 20.37 -9.60
C LYS A 553 5.56 19.87 -9.68
N TYR A 554 5.34 18.70 -10.28
CA TYR A 554 3.99 18.21 -10.51
C TYR A 554 3.25 17.85 -9.20
N PRO A 555 3.82 17.09 -8.24
CA PRO A 555 3.18 16.90 -6.94
C PRO A 555 2.94 18.20 -6.16
N ASN A 556 3.85 19.18 -6.27
CA ASN A 556 3.71 20.49 -5.60
C ASN A 556 2.49 21.26 -6.12
N GLU A 557 2.31 21.30 -7.44
CA GLU A 557 1.15 21.90 -8.10
C GLU A 557 -0.15 21.19 -7.69
N ARG A 558 -0.17 19.85 -7.72
CA ARG A 558 -1.39 19.06 -7.52
C ARG A 558 -1.83 18.88 -6.07
N PHE A 559 -0.90 18.77 -5.14
CA PHE A 559 -1.23 18.40 -3.75
C PHE A 559 -0.94 19.51 -2.73
N TYR A 560 -0.08 20.48 -3.06
CA TYR A 560 0.49 21.41 -2.10
C TYR A 560 0.39 22.89 -2.50
N ALA A 561 -0.44 23.22 -3.49
CA ALA A 561 -0.75 24.59 -3.92
C ALA A 561 0.48 25.41 -4.32
N ASN A 562 1.52 24.76 -4.87
CA ASN A 562 2.80 25.39 -5.23
C ASN A 562 3.59 26.01 -4.08
N GLU A 563 3.29 25.64 -2.84
CA GLU A 563 3.97 26.20 -1.67
C GLU A 563 5.32 25.54 -1.36
N LEU A 564 5.68 24.42 -2.00
CA LEU A 564 6.96 23.75 -1.75
C LEU A 564 8.13 24.37 -2.52
N GLU A 565 9.24 24.53 -1.82
CA GLU A 565 10.49 25.10 -2.35
C GLU A 565 11.54 23.99 -2.54
N PRO A 566 12.12 23.79 -3.73
CA PRO A 566 13.18 22.80 -3.94
C PRO A 566 14.52 23.32 -3.37
N CYS A 567 14.94 22.76 -2.25
CA CYS A 567 16.17 23.10 -1.50
C CYS A 567 17.17 21.92 -1.39
N ALA A 568 16.92 20.81 -2.09
CA ALA A 568 17.79 19.64 -2.10
C ALA A 568 19.18 19.94 -2.68
N ASP A 569 20.20 19.20 -2.25
CA ASP A 569 21.57 19.35 -2.77
C ASP A 569 21.62 18.98 -4.26
N LYS A 570 22.05 19.94 -5.09
CA LYS A 570 22.20 19.77 -6.53
C LYS A 570 23.14 18.63 -6.91
N LYS A 571 24.16 18.32 -6.10
CA LYS A 571 25.03 17.16 -6.36
C LYS A 571 24.27 15.85 -6.38
N THR A 572 23.22 15.75 -5.56
CA THR A 572 22.36 14.57 -5.51
C THR A 572 21.27 14.67 -6.57
N THR A 573 20.53 15.79 -6.65
CA THR A 573 19.37 15.88 -7.54
C THR A 573 19.72 15.93 -9.01
N ASP A 574 20.84 16.56 -9.36
CA ASP A 574 21.26 16.75 -10.74
C ASP A 574 22.15 15.59 -11.21
N PHE A 575 22.33 14.56 -10.36
CA PHE A 575 23.28 13.47 -10.57
C PHE A 575 23.10 12.77 -11.92
N PHE A 576 21.87 12.61 -12.43
CA PHE A 576 21.60 11.91 -13.69
C PHE A 576 21.45 12.83 -14.92
N LEU A 577 21.63 14.15 -14.78
CA LEU A 577 21.51 15.04 -15.93
C LEU A 577 22.59 14.72 -16.97
N GLY A 578 22.17 14.62 -18.24
CA GLY A 578 23.01 14.20 -19.36
C GLY A 578 23.23 12.68 -19.48
N SER A 579 22.57 11.86 -18.67
CA SER A 579 22.56 10.40 -18.85
C SER A 579 21.81 10.00 -20.13
N SER A 580 22.31 8.97 -20.83
CA SER A 580 21.65 8.35 -21.98
C SER A 580 20.32 7.66 -21.62
N LEU A 581 20.12 7.38 -20.34
CA LEU A 581 18.87 6.84 -19.80
C LEU A 581 17.72 7.84 -19.89
N LEU A 582 18.01 9.14 -19.86
CA LEU A 582 17.00 10.17 -20.02
C LEU A 582 16.48 10.22 -21.46
N ALA A 583 15.23 10.63 -21.63
CA ALA A 583 14.71 10.98 -22.96
C ALA A 583 15.24 12.36 -23.41
N SER A 584 15.35 13.28 -22.46
CA SER A 584 15.99 14.58 -22.62
C SER A 584 17.03 14.77 -21.53
N GLY A 585 18.25 15.17 -21.89
CA GLY A 585 19.38 15.28 -20.96
C GLY A 585 19.18 16.27 -19.79
N ARG A 586 18.10 17.06 -19.78
CA ARG A 586 17.79 18.06 -18.74
C ARG A 586 16.55 17.74 -17.91
N PHE A 587 15.87 16.62 -18.17
CA PHE A 587 14.61 16.26 -17.52
C PHE A 587 14.69 14.86 -16.90
N PRO A 588 14.83 14.74 -15.57
CA PRO A 588 15.09 13.47 -14.89
C PRO A 588 13.82 12.67 -14.58
N ILE A 589 12.83 12.73 -15.48
CA ILE A 589 11.64 11.88 -15.42
C ILE A 589 11.50 11.19 -16.77
N VAL A 590 11.42 9.86 -16.73
CA VAL A 590 11.21 9.03 -17.91
C VAL A 590 9.90 8.29 -17.75
N PHE A 591 8.95 8.52 -18.65
CA PHE A 591 7.83 7.60 -18.84
C PHE A 591 8.16 6.68 -20.01
N HIS A 592 8.31 5.40 -19.73
CA HIS A 592 8.49 4.35 -20.72
C HIS A 592 7.13 3.73 -21.04
N ALA A 593 6.53 4.23 -22.11
CA ALA A 593 5.24 3.79 -22.61
C ALA A 593 5.37 2.42 -23.30
N MET A 594 4.59 1.45 -22.84
CA MET A 594 4.58 0.12 -23.46
C MET A 594 3.21 -0.55 -23.38
N SER A 595 2.90 -1.40 -24.36
CA SER A 595 1.71 -2.24 -24.35
C SER A 595 2.08 -3.60 -23.76
N GLY A 596 1.53 -3.93 -22.59
CA GLY A 596 1.74 -5.21 -21.92
C GLY A 596 0.46 -6.04 -21.84
N GLN A 597 0.48 -7.08 -21.00
CA GLN A 597 -0.71 -7.79 -20.56
C GLN A 597 -0.55 -8.10 -19.08
N ASP A 598 -1.50 -7.66 -18.26
CA ASP A 598 -1.58 -8.08 -16.86
C ASP A 598 -2.21 -9.47 -16.78
N ASP A 599 -1.44 -10.42 -16.27
CA ASP A 599 -1.83 -11.80 -16.05
C ASP A 599 -2.03 -12.09 -14.54
N ARG A 600 -2.76 -13.16 -14.23
CA ARG A 600 -2.92 -13.76 -12.89
C ARG A 600 -2.57 -15.23 -12.93
N GLU A 601 -2.25 -15.83 -11.79
CA GLU A 601 -1.87 -17.25 -11.72
C GLU A 601 -2.47 -17.99 -10.52
N ALA A 602 -2.73 -19.28 -10.74
CA ALA A 602 -3.17 -20.23 -9.71
C ALA A 602 -4.33 -19.66 -8.86
N SER A 603 -4.20 -19.59 -7.55
CA SER A 603 -5.22 -19.03 -6.66
C SER A 603 -4.89 -17.62 -6.17
N SER A 604 -3.88 -16.97 -6.75
CA SER A 604 -3.45 -15.62 -6.37
C SER A 604 -4.28 -14.57 -7.11
N PRO A 605 -4.98 -13.68 -6.40
CA PRO A 605 -5.72 -12.58 -7.04
C PRO A 605 -4.80 -11.47 -7.56
N SER A 606 -3.51 -11.50 -7.22
CA SER A 606 -2.55 -10.45 -7.54
C SER A 606 -2.07 -10.48 -8.99
N PHE A 607 -2.08 -9.31 -9.64
CA PHE A 607 -1.69 -9.16 -11.05
C PHE A 607 -0.18 -9.00 -11.25
N PHE A 608 0.32 -9.37 -12.42
CA PHE A 608 1.68 -9.11 -12.85
C PHE A 608 1.76 -8.93 -14.35
N ASN A 609 2.82 -8.26 -14.82
CA ASN A 609 3.04 -7.94 -16.23
C ASN A 609 4.49 -8.24 -16.59
N VAL A 610 4.70 -9.31 -17.37
CA VAL A 610 6.03 -9.84 -17.71
C VAL A 610 6.84 -8.83 -18.50
N GLU A 611 6.20 -8.13 -19.43
CA GLU A 611 6.83 -7.16 -20.30
C GLU A 611 7.37 -5.97 -19.48
N GLU A 612 6.57 -5.44 -18.54
CA GLU A 612 7.04 -4.43 -17.59
C GLU A 612 8.21 -4.93 -16.73
N ILE A 613 8.16 -6.18 -16.22
CA ILE A 613 9.25 -6.78 -15.43
C ILE A 613 10.57 -6.76 -16.20
N LEU A 614 10.53 -7.18 -17.47
CA LEU A 614 11.71 -7.21 -18.32
C LEU A 614 12.25 -5.82 -18.64
N GLN A 615 11.36 -4.83 -18.81
CA GLN A 615 11.78 -3.45 -19.03
C GLN A 615 12.40 -2.84 -17.77
N VAL A 616 11.87 -3.14 -16.59
CA VAL A 616 12.46 -2.75 -15.31
C VAL A 616 13.84 -3.37 -15.13
N LYS A 617 14.00 -4.67 -15.40
CA LYS A 617 15.30 -5.36 -15.36
C LYS A 617 16.32 -4.70 -16.30
N ASP A 618 15.89 -4.34 -17.50
CA ASP A 618 16.74 -3.68 -18.50
C ASP A 618 17.27 -2.33 -18.00
N TYR A 619 16.41 -1.51 -17.40
CA TYR A 619 16.82 -0.25 -16.75
C TYR A 619 17.83 -0.48 -15.62
N VAL A 620 17.61 -1.48 -14.76
CA VAL A 620 18.54 -1.82 -13.68
C VAL A 620 19.91 -2.22 -14.24
N VAL A 621 19.94 -3.07 -15.26
CA VAL A 621 21.19 -3.49 -15.92
C VAL A 621 21.93 -2.29 -16.52
N GLN A 622 21.21 -1.40 -17.21
CA GLN A 622 21.83 -0.19 -17.79
C GLN A 622 22.37 0.75 -16.70
N LEU A 623 21.62 0.97 -15.61
CA LEU A 623 22.07 1.80 -14.48
C LEU A 623 23.35 1.25 -13.84
N ARG A 624 23.47 -0.07 -13.68
CA ARG A 624 24.68 -0.70 -13.10
C ARG A 624 25.86 -0.72 -14.07
N ALA A 625 25.59 -0.84 -15.37
CA ALA A 625 26.63 -0.84 -16.40
C ALA A 625 27.22 0.56 -16.67
N ASP A 626 26.49 1.63 -16.30
CA ASP A 626 26.92 3.01 -16.54
C ASP A 626 28.12 3.40 -15.66
N ARG A 627 29.29 3.52 -16.28
CA ARG A 627 30.55 3.89 -15.59
C ARG A 627 30.60 5.36 -15.18
N ARG A 628 29.80 6.23 -15.80
CA ARG A 628 29.76 7.67 -15.52
C ARG A 628 28.83 7.97 -14.36
N PHE A 629 27.68 7.29 -14.30
CA PHE A 629 26.67 7.48 -13.27
C PHE A 629 26.62 6.28 -12.32
N ARG A 630 27.69 6.09 -11.54
CA ARG A 630 27.82 4.92 -10.65
C ARG A 630 26.78 4.96 -9.53
N VAL A 631 25.97 3.91 -9.46
CA VAL A 631 25.00 3.68 -8.38
C VAL A 631 25.21 2.32 -7.74
N SER A 632 24.92 2.25 -6.44
CA SER A 632 24.80 0.99 -5.71
C SER A 632 23.37 0.46 -5.77
N ASP A 633 23.18 -0.81 -5.45
CA ASP A 633 21.85 -1.43 -5.40
C ASP A 633 20.94 -0.71 -4.37
N HIS A 634 21.50 -0.21 -3.26
CA HIS A 634 20.77 0.58 -2.27
C HIS A 634 20.36 1.98 -2.74
N ASP A 635 20.95 2.50 -3.82
CA ASP A 635 20.55 3.78 -4.43
C ASP A 635 19.29 3.64 -5.30
N ILE A 636 18.88 2.41 -5.62
CA ILE A 636 17.75 2.09 -6.49
C ILE A 636 16.60 1.53 -5.64
N GLY A 637 15.38 1.96 -5.95
CA GLY A 637 14.16 1.35 -5.42
C GLY A 637 13.16 1.07 -6.53
N ILE A 638 12.47 -0.06 -6.43
CA ILE A 638 11.43 -0.44 -7.40
C ILE A 638 10.10 -0.53 -6.67
N ILE A 639 9.14 0.25 -7.15
CA ILE A 639 7.79 0.32 -6.60
C ILE A 639 6.85 -0.33 -7.61
N ALA A 640 6.14 -1.36 -7.17
CA ALA A 640 5.04 -1.93 -7.92
C ALA A 640 3.85 -2.16 -7.00
N PRO A 641 2.62 -1.95 -7.47
CA PRO A 641 1.49 -1.90 -6.57
C PRO A 641 0.84 -3.28 -6.36
N TYR A 642 1.30 -4.31 -7.08
CA TYR A 642 0.89 -5.71 -6.94
C TYR A 642 2.02 -6.58 -6.39
N HIS A 643 1.73 -7.43 -5.41
CA HIS A 643 2.73 -8.29 -4.77
C HIS A 643 3.35 -9.31 -5.75
N ALA A 644 2.52 -9.91 -6.62
CA ALA A 644 3.01 -10.84 -7.64
C ALA A 644 4.03 -10.20 -8.60
N GLN A 645 3.84 -8.91 -8.92
CA GLN A 645 4.80 -8.10 -9.67
C GLN A 645 6.11 -7.93 -8.89
N CYS A 646 6.05 -7.48 -7.63
CA CYS A 646 7.24 -7.28 -6.79
C CYS A 646 8.10 -8.54 -6.68
N ARG A 647 7.47 -9.70 -6.42
CA ARG A 647 8.14 -11.00 -6.30
C ARG A 647 8.82 -11.41 -7.62
N ARG A 648 8.12 -11.26 -8.74
CA ARG A 648 8.68 -11.60 -10.07
C ARG A 648 9.82 -10.66 -10.47
N ILE A 649 9.72 -9.36 -10.18
CA ILE A 649 10.82 -8.42 -10.38
C ILE A 649 12.03 -8.85 -9.54
N SER A 650 11.84 -9.12 -8.25
CA SER A 650 12.92 -9.57 -7.35
C SER A 650 13.60 -10.84 -7.88
N LYS A 651 12.80 -11.83 -8.31
CA LYS A 651 13.30 -13.05 -8.93
C LYS A 651 14.06 -12.79 -10.24
N ALA A 652 13.55 -11.90 -11.10
CA ALA A 652 14.17 -11.55 -12.37
C ALA A 652 15.51 -10.78 -12.21
N LEU A 653 15.68 -10.12 -11.07
CA LEU A 653 16.91 -9.42 -10.67
C LEU A 653 17.90 -10.30 -9.90
N SER A 654 17.52 -11.53 -9.54
CA SER A 654 18.40 -12.38 -8.74
C SER A 654 19.67 -12.75 -9.49
N GLY A 655 20.83 -12.65 -8.81
CA GLY A 655 22.15 -12.80 -9.41
C GLY A 655 22.58 -11.63 -10.30
N VAL A 656 21.72 -10.62 -10.48
CA VAL A 656 22.05 -9.35 -11.14
C VAL A 656 22.20 -8.27 -10.08
N ALA A 657 21.17 -8.03 -9.27
CA ALA A 657 21.11 -6.95 -8.28
C ALA A 657 20.20 -7.36 -7.11
N ASP A 658 20.71 -8.26 -6.26
CA ASP A 658 19.94 -8.88 -5.17
C ASP A 658 19.57 -7.91 -4.04
N ASP A 659 20.34 -6.82 -3.87
CA ASP A 659 20.18 -5.86 -2.75
C ASP A 659 19.21 -4.70 -3.07
N ILE A 660 18.65 -4.67 -4.29
CA ILE A 660 17.65 -3.65 -4.66
C ILE A 660 16.36 -3.92 -3.92
N LYS A 661 15.86 -2.90 -3.21
CA LYS A 661 14.55 -2.98 -2.58
C LYS A 661 13.44 -2.96 -3.64
N VAL A 662 12.60 -3.99 -3.64
CA VAL A 662 11.37 -4.08 -4.45
C VAL A 662 10.19 -4.24 -3.51
N GLY A 663 9.14 -3.44 -3.68
CA GLY A 663 8.00 -3.46 -2.75
C GLY A 663 6.84 -2.57 -3.15
N SER A 664 5.77 -2.63 -2.36
CA SER A 664 4.58 -1.78 -2.51
C SER A 664 4.84 -0.31 -2.17
N VAL A 665 3.92 0.59 -2.53
CA VAL A 665 4.02 2.02 -2.17
C VAL A 665 4.06 2.18 -0.65
N GLU A 666 3.27 1.38 0.06
CA GLU A 666 3.20 1.31 1.52
C GLU A 666 4.56 0.97 2.14
N GLU A 667 5.27 -0.03 1.61
CA GLU A 667 6.61 -0.43 2.09
C GLU A 667 7.70 0.61 1.82
N PHE A 668 7.47 1.53 0.90
CA PHE A 668 8.37 2.63 0.56
C PHE A 668 8.05 3.93 1.31
N GLN A 669 6.96 3.98 2.08
CA GLN A 669 6.63 5.14 2.89
C GLN A 669 7.76 5.46 3.89
N GLY A 670 8.09 6.75 4.01
CA GLY A 670 9.20 7.22 4.85
C GLY A 670 10.61 6.96 4.29
N GLN A 671 10.76 6.14 3.24
CA GLN A 671 12.04 5.89 2.58
C GLN A 671 12.24 6.79 1.37
N GLU A 672 13.47 6.86 0.88
CA GLU A 672 13.87 7.59 -0.33
C GLU A 672 15.05 6.89 -1.00
N ARG A 673 15.20 7.13 -2.31
CA ARG A 673 16.27 6.54 -3.15
C ARG A 673 16.73 7.56 -4.20
N LYS A 674 17.97 7.44 -4.67
CA LYS A 674 18.46 8.26 -5.79
C LYS A 674 17.63 8.00 -7.05
N VAL A 675 17.37 6.73 -7.33
CA VAL A 675 16.56 6.28 -8.46
C VAL A 675 15.32 5.54 -7.96
N ILE A 676 14.15 5.91 -8.47
CA ILE A 676 12.93 5.12 -8.30
C ILE A 676 12.43 4.69 -9.67
N ILE A 677 12.12 3.39 -9.78
CA ILE A 677 11.44 2.80 -10.92
C ILE A 677 10.04 2.38 -10.48
N ILE A 678 9.00 2.86 -11.13
CA ILE A 678 7.60 2.50 -10.87
C ILE A 678 7.12 1.59 -12.00
N SER A 679 6.60 0.42 -11.67
CA SER A 679 5.88 -0.47 -12.60
C SER A 679 4.39 -0.39 -12.31
N THR A 680 3.58 -0.02 -13.30
CA THR A 680 2.13 0.19 -13.11
C THR A 680 1.29 -1.06 -13.31
N VAL A 681 1.84 -2.07 -13.98
CA VAL A 681 1.31 -3.42 -14.21
C VAL A 681 0.10 -3.50 -15.15
N ARG A 682 -0.93 -2.69 -14.93
CA ARG A 682 -2.22 -2.83 -15.63
C ARG A 682 -2.11 -2.40 -17.10
N SER A 683 -2.52 -3.30 -18.00
CA SER A 683 -2.52 -3.08 -19.45
C SER A 683 -3.80 -3.61 -20.15
N SER A 684 -4.67 -4.31 -19.43
CA SER A 684 -5.87 -4.95 -19.97
C SER A 684 -6.98 -3.95 -20.24
N ARG A 685 -7.39 -3.90 -21.52
CA ARG A 685 -8.50 -3.08 -22.00
C ARG A 685 -9.86 -3.78 -21.89
N GLU A 686 -9.87 -5.11 -21.80
CA GLU A 686 -11.09 -5.94 -21.76
C GLU A 686 -11.90 -5.72 -20.46
N PHE A 687 -11.24 -5.35 -19.35
CA PHE A 687 -11.90 -5.02 -18.08
C PHE A 687 -12.39 -3.57 -17.99
N VAL A 688 -12.09 -2.72 -18.98
CA VAL A 688 -12.57 -1.32 -19.02
C VAL A 688 -14.09 -1.26 -19.15
N ALA A 689 -14.72 -2.32 -19.65
CA ALA A 689 -16.18 -2.43 -19.76
C ALA A 689 -16.91 -2.32 -18.41
N TYR A 690 -16.26 -2.67 -17.27
CA TYR A 690 -16.96 -2.88 -16.01
C TYR A 690 -16.75 -1.83 -14.91
N ASP A 691 -15.74 -0.94 -14.97
CA ASP A 691 -15.55 0.30 -14.15
C ASP A 691 -14.06 0.75 -14.15
N LEU A 692 -13.79 2.07 -14.09
CA LEU A 692 -12.46 2.68 -13.91
C LEU A 692 -11.77 2.15 -12.65
N ARG A 693 -12.53 1.94 -11.56
CA ARG A 693 -11.99 1.38 -10.31
C ARG A 693 -11.55 -0.07 -10.46
N HIS A 694 -12.16 -0.87 -11.34
CA HIS A 694 -11.72 -2.25 -11.60
C HIS A 694 -10.50 -2.29 -12.52
N THR A 695 -10.38 -1.30 -13.41
CA THR A 695 -9.31 -1.20 -14.41
C THR A 695 -7.99 -0.71 -13.81
N LEU A 696 -8.02 0.42 -13.10
CA LEU A 696 -6.82 0.99 -12.47
C LEU A 696 -6.71 0.61 -11.00
N GLY A 697 -7.81 0.21 -10.35
CA GLY A 697 -7.78 -0.19 -8.95
C GLY A 697 -7.20 0.91 -8.07
N PHE A 698 -6.23 0.49 -7.28
CA PHE A 698 -5.49 1.37 -6.41
C PHE A 698 -4.42 2.23 -7.11
N VAL A 699 -4.14 2.02 -8.40
CA VAL A 699 -3.17 2.83 -9.16
C VAL A 699 -3.70 4.25 -9.34
N ALA A 700 -5.03 4.41 -9.40
CA ALA A 700 -5.71 5.70 -9.44
C ALA A 700 -5.78 6.43 -8.09
N ASN A 701 -5.25 5.85 -6.99
CA ASN A 701 -5.29 6.52 -5.69
C ASN A 701 -4.32 7.73 -5.65
N PRO A 702 -4.81 8.97 -5.43
CA PRO A 702 -3.95 10.16 -5.48
C PRO A 702 -2.86 10.18 -4.39
N ARG A 703 -3.14 9.64 -3.21
CA ARG A 703 -2.17 9.55 -2.10
C ARG A 703 -1.04 8.57 -2.45
N ARG A 704 -1.35 7.43 -3.06
CA ARG A 704 -0.34 6.45 -3.55
C ARG A 704 0.52 7.05 -4.65
N PHE A 705 -0.08 7.72 -5.62
CA PHE A 705 0.64 8.44 -6.67
C PHE A 705 1.64 9.44 -6.06
N ASN A 706 1.17 10.29 -5.15
CA ASN A 706 2.00 11.30 -4.50
C ASN A 706 3.17 10.66 -3.74
N VAL A 707 2.92 9.60 -2.95
CA VAL A 707 4.01 8.90 -2.24
C VAL A 707 5.02 8.32 -3.22
N ALA A 708 4.58 7.56 -4.23
CA ALA A 708 5.45 6.85 -5.16
C ALA A 708 6.37 7.80 -5.95
N VAL A 709 5.81 8.86 -6.54
CA VAL A 709 6.56 9.86 -7.32
C VAL A 709 7.56 10.62 -6.45
N THR A 710 7.22 10.91 -5.19
CA THR A 710 8.07 11.70 -4.28
C THR A 710 9.08 10.88 -3.48
N ARG A 711 9.31 9.60 -3.85
CA ARG A 711 10.39 8.76 -3.31
C ARG A 711 11.74 9.02 -4.00
N ALA A 712 11.73 9.53 -5.24
CA ALA A 712 12.91 9.75 -6.05
C ALA A 712 13.64 11.05 -5.65
N GLN A 713 14.96 10.97 -5.46
CA GLN A 713 15.80 12.15 -5.27
C GLN A 713 16.27 12.71 -6.62
N ALA A 714 16.79 11.86 -7.51
CA ALA A 714 17.54 12.29 -8.70
C ALA A 714 16.97 11.80 -10.03
N LEU A 715 16.34 10.62 -10.07
CA LEU A 715 15.76 10.05 -11.31
C LEU A 715 14.49 9.27 -10.99
N LEU A 716 13.41 9.59 -11.73
CA LEU A 716 12.16 8.85 -11.70
C LEU A 716 11.93 8.18 -13.06
N ILE A 717 11.79 6.86 -13.06
CA ILE A 717 11.39 6.08 -14.24
C ILE A 717 10.02 5.47 -13.95
N VAL A 718 9.07 5.65 -14.85
CA VAL A 718 7.74 5.04 -14.77
C VAL A 718 7.56 4.17 -16.01
N VAL A 719 7.28 2.89 -15.80
CA VAL A 719 7.03 1.89 -16.85
C VAL A 719 5.55 1.53 -16.78
N GLY A 720 4.83 1.68 -17.89
CA GLY A 720 3.39 1.42 -17.89
C GLY A 720 2.69 1.58 -19.22
N ASP A 721 1.43 1.16 -19.23
CA ASP A 721 0.55 1.30 -20.38
C ASP A 721 -0.14 2.68 -20.40
N PRO A 722 0.20 3.56 -21.36
CA PRO A 722 -0.39 4.91 -21.42
C PRO A 722 -1.89 4.87 -21.68
N TYR A 723 -2.42 3.87 -22.37
CA TYR A 723 -3.83 3.79 -22.71
C TYR A 723 -4.67 3.60 -21.44
N VAL A 724 -4.25 2.68 -20.58
CA VAL A 724 -4.95 2.37 -19.32
C VAL A 724 -4.76 3.49 -18.31
N LEU A 725 -3.53 3.99 -18.15
CA LEU A 725 -3.24 5.08 -17.19
C LEU A 725 -3.96 6.38 -17.54
N SER A 726 -4.12 6.70 -18.82
CA SER A 726 -4.77 7.94 -19.25
C SER A 726 -6.26 8.04 -18.98
N LEU A 727 -6.89 6.95 -18.56
CA LEU A 727 -8.30 6.94 -18.14
C LEU A 727 -8.49 7.70 -16.82
N ASP A 728 -7.46 7.73 -15.97
CA ASP A 728 -7.46 8.52 -14.75
C ASP A 728 -6.93 9.95 -15.02
N PRO A 729 -7.67 11.01 -14.65
CA PRO A 729 -7.27 12.40 -14.91
C PRO A 729 -5.92 12.81 -14.27
N LEU A 730 -5.59 12.26 -13.09
CA LEU A 730 -4.33 12.56 -12.42
C LEU A 730 -3.17 11.97 -13.22
N TRP A 731 -3.24 10.69 -13.59
CA TRP A 731 -2.25 10.07 -14.45
C TRP A 731 -2.17 10.74 -15.82
N ARG A 732 -3.30 11.00 -16.49
CA ARG A 732 -3.32 11.70 -17.79
C ARG A 732 -2.58 13.04 -17.73
N SER A 733 -2.87 13.85 -16.72
CA SER A 733 -2.20 15.15 -16.58
C SER A 733 -0.72 15.02 -16.22
N PHE A 734 -0.31 14.01 -15.46
CA PHE A 734 1.11 13.70 -15.24
C PHE A 734 1.82 13.27 -16.53
N LEU A 735 1.19 12.41 -17.33
CA LEU A 735 1.71 11.96 -18.62
C LEU A 735 1.86 13.13 -19.61
N ASN A 736 0.89 14.06 -19.64
CA ASN A 736 1.00 15.30 -20.42
C ASN A 736 2.21 16.13 -19.95
N TYR A 737 2.39 16.30 -18.65
CA TYR A 737 3.54 17.00 -18.07
C TYR A 737 4.88 16.36 -18.50
N VAL A 738 4.99 15.03 -18.42
CA VAL A 738 6.20 14.30 -18.84
C VAL A 738 6.44 14.45 -20.34
N HIS A 739 5.41 14.31 -21.17
CA HIS A 739 5.54 14.42 -22.62
C HIS A 739 5.95 15.83 -23.07
N ILE A 740 5.30 16.88 -22.55
CA ILE A 740 5.62 18.28 -22.88
C ILE A 740 7.07 18.63 -22.53
N ASN A 741 7.61 18.02 -21.46
CA ASN A 741 9.01 18.20 -21.03
C ASN A 741 9.98 17.19 -21.68
N GLN A 742 9.57 16.49 -22.74
CA GLN A 742 10.39 15.56 -23.51
C GLN A 742 10.92 14.38 -22.68
N GLY A 743 10.16 13.91 -21.69
CA GLY A 743 10.47 12.76 -20.83
C GLY A 743 9.91 11.42 -21.35
N TRP A 744 9.47 11.34 -22.59
CA TRP A 744 8.73 10.18 -23.13
C TRP A 744 9.65 9.19 -23.87
N LYS A 745 9.50 7.89 -23.62
CA LYS A 745 10.13 6.77 -24.36
C LYS A 745 9.08 5.70 -24.68
N GLY A 746 9.37 4.86 -25.68
CA GLY A 746 8.51 3.73 -26.05
C GLY A 746 7.45 4.11 -27.08
N ILE A 747 6.25 3.54 -26.96
CA ILE A 747 5.17 3.76 -27.96
C ILE A 747 4.70 5.23 -27.98
N PRO A 748 4.27 5.78 -29.13
CA PRO A 748 3.79 7.17 -29.21
C PRO A 748 2.60 7.44 -28.29
N ILE A 749 2.48 8.69 -27.84
CA ILE A 749 1.32 9.13 -27.05
C ILE A 749 0.04 9.08 -27.93
N PRO A 750 -1.06 8.48 -27.46
CA PRO A 750 -2.24 8.25 -28.30
C PRO A 750 -3.30 9.37 -28.27
N TRP A 751 -3.05 10.47 -27.55
CA TRP A 751 -3.91 11.65 -27.49
C TRP A 751 -3.08 12.93 -27.59
N ASP A 752 -3.71 14.09 -27.81
CA ASP A 752 -3.01 15.38 -27.79
C ASP A 752 -2.72 15.80 -26.33
N PRO A 753 -1.43 15.87 -25.91
CA PRO A 753 -1.07 16.26 -24.55
C PRO A 753 -1.32 17.73 -24.23
N ARG A 754 -1.64 18.57 -25.22
CA ARG A 754 -1.94 20.00 -25.03
C ARG A 754 -3.40 20.27 -24.73
N GLU A 755 -4.28 19.29 -24.96
CA GLU A 755 -5.68 19.41 -24.58
C GLU A 755 -5.86 19.49 -23.05
N PRO A 756 -6.74 20.37 -22.55
CA PRO A 756 -7.08 20.42 -21.14
C PRO A 756 -7.58 19.07 -20.62
N VAL A 757 -7.10 18.67 -19.45
CA VAL A 757 -7.55 17.44 -18.79
C VAL A 757 -8.88 17.70 -18.10
N ARG A 758 -9.85 16.79 -18.30
CA ARG A 758 -11.15 16.82 -17.63
C ARG A 758 -10.98 16.27 -16.22
N ASP A 759 -10.89 17.16 -15.24
CA ASP A 759 -10.73 16.76 -13.83
C ASP A 759 -11.94 15.94 -13.31
N SER A 760 -13.11 16.08 -13.93
CA SER A 760 -14.31 15.27 -13.65
C SER A 760 -14.21 13.82 -14.15
N GLY A 761 -13.19 13.46 -14.91
CA GLY A 761 -13.07 12.14 -15.55
C GLY A 761 -13.94 11.99 -16.80
N GLY A 762 -14.38 10.76 -17.07
CA GLY A 762 -15.21 10.40 -18.23
C GLY A 762 -14.46 9.83 -19.43
N TYR A 763 -13.13 9.68 -19.33
CA TYR A 763 -12.30 9.06 -20.37
C TYR A 763 -12.60 7.57 -20.55
N ASP A 764 -12.96 6.87 -19.47
CA ASP A 764 -13.42 5.49 -19.49
C ASP A 764 -14.79 5.32 -20.14
N ALA A 765 -15.72 6.24 -19.89
CA ALA A 765 -17.04 6.25 -20.51
C ALA A 765 -16.92 6.48 -22.02
N GLU A 766 -16.08 7.44 -22.45
CA GLU A 766 -15.79 7.70 -23.85
C GLU A 766 -15.12 6.50 -24.54
N LEU A 767 -14.14 5.86 -23.87
CA LEU A 767 -13.48 4.67 -24.42
C LEU A 767 -14.46 3.47 -24.48
N ARG A 768 -15.41 3.37 -23.54
CA ARG A 768 -16.49 2.38 -23.58
C ARG A 768 -17.48 2.68 -24.70
N GLU A 769 -17.90 3.93 -24.89
CA GLU A 769 -18.80 4.32 -25.98
C GLU A 769 -18.14 4.10 -27.34
N LEU A 770 -16.85 4.40 -27.49
CA LEU A 770 -16.06 4.09 -28.68
C LEU A 770 -15.91 2.58 -28.89
N GLY A 771 -15.61 1.82 -27.83
CA GLY A 771 -15.50 0.36 -27.89
C GLY A 771 -16.83 -0.31 -28.22
N LEU A 772 -17.93 0.16 -27.64
CA LEU A 772 -19.30 -0.25 -27.95
C LEU A 772 -19.72 0.20 -29.34
N ALA A 773 -19.31 1.38 -29.82
CA ALA A 773 -19.56 1.83 -31.17
C ALA A 773 -18.82 0.93 -32.18
N ASP A 774 -17.54 0.62 -31.95
CA ASP A 774 -16.75 -0.33 -32.75
C ASP A 774 -17.37 -1.74 -32.70
N MET A 775 -17.83 -2.18 -31.53
CA MET A 775 -18.45 -3.49 -31.33
C MET A 775 -19.87 -3.54 -31.90
N ASN A 776 -20.62 -2.45 -31.87
CA ASN A 776 -21.97 -2.32 -32.47
C ASN A 776 -21.89 -2.14 -33.99
N ASP A 777 -20.88 -1.45 -34.53
CA ASP A 777 -20.58 -1.42 -35.97
C ASP A 777 -20.13 -2.80 -36.45
N PHE A 778 -19.41 -3.56 -35.61
CA PHE A 778 -19.08 -4.95 -35.86
C PHE A 778 -20.32 -5.87 -35.77
N THR A 779 -21.16 -5.70 -34.75
CA THR A 779 -22.37 -6.51 -34.48
C THR A 779 -23.46 -6.24 -35.52
N ARG A 780 -23.65 -4.99 -35.96
CA ARG A 780 -24.52 -4.64 -37.11
C ARG A 780 -24.04 -5.24 -38.43
N ARG A 781 -22.74 -5.57 -38.57
CA ARG A 781 -22.20 -6.31 -39.71
C ARG A 781 -22.26 -7.84 -39.53
N MET A 782 -22.64 -8.33 -38.35
CA MET A 782 -22.59 -9.72 -37.89
C MET A 782 -23.92 -10.19 -37.26
N GLU A 783 -25.07 -9.87 -37.86
CA GLU A 783 -26.35 -10.43 -37.40
C GLU A 783 -26.51 -11.90 -37.84
N SER A 784 -26.00 -12.82 -37.02
CA SER A 784 -26.70 -14.00 -36.48
C SER A 784 -25.70 -14.83 -35.69
N LEU A 785 -25.75 -14.74 -34.35
CA LEU A 785 -25.52 -15.83 -33.38
C LEU A 785 -25.45 -15.25 -31.96
N THR A 786 -26.11 -15.94 -31.04
CA THR A 786 -26.40 -15.63 -29.64
C THR A 786 -25.17 -15.59 -28.74
N LEU A 787 -25.16 -14.68 -27.76
CA LEU A 787 -24.19 -14.62 -26.66
C LEU A 787 -24.87 -14.98 -25.34
N GLU A 788 -24.34 -16.00 -24.65
CA GLU A 788 -24.68 -16.36 -23.27
C GLU A 788 -23.65 -15.77 -22.28
N ASN A 789 -24.22 -15.20 -21.21
CA ASN A 789 -23.75 -14.99 -19.84
C ASN A 789 -22.25 -15.09 -19.50
N VAL A 790 -21.73 -13.99 -18.94
CA VAL A 790 -20.51 -13.96 -18.12
C VAL A 790 -20.91 -13.45 -16.73
N ASP A 791 -20.66 -14.26 -15.71
CA ASP A 791 -20.99 -13.99 -14.30
C ASP A 791 -20.12 -12.86 -13.70
N ASP A 792 -20.75 -12.09 -12.80
CA ASP A 792 -20.17 -10.98 -12.03
C ASP A 792 -19.01 -11.42 -11.12
N VAL A 793 -17.86 -10.74 -11.24
CA VAL A 793 -16.76 -10.84 -10.29
C VAL A 793 -16.95 -9.80 -9.19
N ASN A 794 -17.23 -10.27 -7.97
CA ASN A 794 -17.52 -9.47 -6.77
C ASN A 794 -16.41 -8.47 -6.38
N GLU A 795 -16.81 -7.32 -5.82
CA GLU A 795 -15.96 -6.27 -5.20
C GLU A 795 -15.01 -6.79 -4.08
N ALA A 796 -15.22 -8.03 -3.61
CA ALA A 796 -14.41 -8.68 -2.58
C ALA A 796 -12.93 -8.85 -2.98
N ASP A 797 -12.62 -9.04 -4.27
CA ASP A 797 -11.25 -9.31 -4.73
C ASP A 797 -10.29 -8.11 -4.57
N ALA A 798 -10.81 -6.87 -4.61
CA ALA A 798 -9.99 -5.65 -4.49
C ALA A 798 -9.42 -5.44 -3.07
N ASN A 799 -10.03 -6.04 -2.04
CA ASN A 799 -9.53 -5.97 -0.66
C ASN A 799 -8.48 -7.07 -0.37
N VAL A 800 -8.42 -8.15 -1.16
CA VAL A 800 -7.47 -9.24 -0.96
C VAL A 800 -6.03 -8.78 -1.25
N ASP A 801 -5.86 -7.83 -2.18
CA ASP A 801 -4.54 -7.31 -2.55
C ASP A 801 -3.98 -6.22 -1.63
N ARG A 802 -4.76 -5.74 -0.65
CA ARG A 802 -4.26 -4.78 0.34
C ARG A 802 -3.28 -5.48 1.29
N PRO A 803 -2.05 -4.94 1.48
CA PRO A 803 -1.11 -5.53 2.41
C PRO A 803 -1.71 -5.56 3.82
N TRP A 804 -1.46 -6.65 4.55
CA TRP A 804 -1.67 -6.65 5.99
C TRP A 804 -0.70 -5.65 6.59
N ARG A 805 -1.21 -4.73 7.42
CA ARG A 805 -0.33 -3.79 8.09
C ARG A 805 0.50 -4.57 9.11
N ASP A 806 1.82 -4.50 8.94
CA ASP A 806 2.76 -5.00 9.94
C ASP A 806 2.60 -4.16 11.21
N VAL A 807 1.85 -4.67 12.18
CA VAL A 807 1.84 -4.15 13.55
C VAL A 807 3.01 -4.75 14.35
N GLU A 808 4.05 -5.23 13.65
CA GLU A 808 5.26 -5.80 14.26
C GLU A 808 5.87 -4.90 15.33
#